data_AF-A0AAD3DZP6-F1
#
_entry.id   AF-A0AAD3DZP6-F1
#
_cell.length_a   1.000
_cell.length_b   1.000
_cell.length_c   1.000
_cell.angle_alpha   90.00
_cell.angle_beta   90.00
_cell.angle_gamma   90.00
#
_symmetry.space_group_name_H-M   'P 1'
#
loop_
_entity.id
_entity.type
_entity.pdbx_description
1 polymer ?
#
loop_
_entity_poly.entity_id
_entity_poly.type
_entity_poly.pdbx_seq_one_letter_code
_entity_poly.pdbx_strand_id
1 'polypeptide(L)'
;MRDKCLLVTLVLFYAGVLQAAGQLQLNYSQVLSLSFRFYEAQMSGDVPTWSRASQATGGWRNRSHMQDGTGPSGINVDLSGGWYDAGDHLKLHLPLGVSASLLAYSALTWESAYRRAGQWDIAVRNLDWVATYMTKCHYQASDTPTSNAFVGQVGNVDTDHNTWWGRPEQQPQGGSQGSAGWRPVHVITSAGGKGADIVGEAVATLTGAALLLKRAGAYSNPTKAQTLLTRARQLFAFAKTVPNTWAPPSGSNAYPSSSYNDDMAWAAAWLCRADVDAGVSVGSSTYCAAALPYWDAAKYGSLDVSWDNMAGPAALLLRDTGAGGATYIASYDDFINRLMTKWTSVPSCSTGNVPCLTNGGLVWYNDWGSNRYTANVAMAALASARNGSGAGLALTPAARVSRHCWAKKQLSYMLGDNSRSQSYVVGFKPTAQHNAPQKPHHRSSSCSPNYSVTCDWTALDLSGPNPSVLAGALVGGPARDDSYTDNRRDYMKNEVALDFNAGFTAALAGLTGLEQGLQAAGCSWTNYCAMACSTASSPPSPPPAPSPKPFPPPPPAPSPRPFPPPSPSPSPKPPPPPSPKPSSPPTPPPPSPKPSPPPTPSPPSPRPSPPPTPSPPRPPSPPPSPSPKPSPPPSPSPKPSPPPSPLSSTCDPSDSACQECSKSYITAAISCRTCVSSMRSIGQDAWRCFTCANGPFPISNSSMQSVCLGECVPATAAKGADWACDQYCADPSLVANDPTRSRQCGTCLKGASNPWGCQNCMQVANAVADAATARAFCFSCVTNPAYFGREWDCGDCTQKYTTAADRTACMTARVGVSGRRLLRAK
;
A
#
# COMPACT_ATOMS: atom_id res chain seq x y z
N MET A 1 54.74 -50.13 -22.91
CA MET A 1 54.36 -48.70 -22.89
C MET A 1 52.91 -48.43 -23.33
N ARG A 2 52.05 -49.45 -23.54
CA ARG A 2 50.63 -49.25 -23.91
C ARG A 2 49.66 -49.29 -22.72
N ASP A 3 50.04 -49.91 -21.59
CA ASP A 3 49.13 -50.06 -20.45
C ASP A 3 49.16 -48.90 -19.44
N LYS A 4 50.10 -47.96 -19.59
CA LYS A 4 50.17 -46.75 -18.73
C LYS A 4 49.38 -45.56 -19.30
N CYS A 5 49.00 -45.56 -20.58
CA CYS A 5 48.16 -44.51 -21.13
C CYS A 5 46.68 -44.69 -20.77
N LEU A 6 46.18 -45.93 -20.69
CA LEU A 6 44.75 -46.17 -20.44
C LEU A 6 44.32 -45.81 -19.01
N LEU A 7 45.20 -45.98 -18.01
CA LEU A 7 44.90 -45.60 -16.62
C LEU A 7 44.90 -44.08 -16.42
N VAL A 8 45.72 -43.33 -17.15
CA VAL A 8 45.78 -41.85 -17.04
C VAL A 8 44.58 -41.20 -17.74
N THR A 9 44.06 -41.79 -18.83
CA THR A 9 42.86 -41.29 -19.50
C THR A 9 41.58 -41.59 -18.73
N LEU A 10 41.49 -42.72 -18.00
CA LEU A 10 40.33 -43.06 -17.17
C LEU A 10 40.25 -42.22 -15.88
N VAL A 11 41.38 -41.84 -15.28
CA VAL A 11 41.42 -40.94 -14.11
C VAL A 11 41.08 -39.51 -14.49
N LEU A 12 41.43 -39.04 -15.70
CA LEU A 12 41.04 -37.72 -16.19
C LEU A 12 39.56 -37.63 -16.62
N PHE A 13 38.94 -38.74 -17.04
CA PHE A 13 37.49 -38.79 -17.29
C PHE A 13 36.66 -38.91 -16.01
N TYR A 14 37.16 -39.56 -14.95
CA TYR A 14 36.50 -39.55 -13.64
C TYR A 14 36.74 -38.27 -12.83
N ALA A 15 37.82 -37.54 -13.08
CA ALA A 15 38.03 -36.19 -12.52
C ALA A 15 37.16 -35.12 -13.21
N GLY A 16 36.71 -35.35 -14.45
CA GLY A 16 35.84 -34.43 -15.20
C GLY A 16 34.34 -34.55 -14.90
N VAL A 17 33.92 -35.55 -14.12
CA VAL A 17 32.50 -35.77 -13.73
C VAL A 17 32.30 -35.65 -12.21
N LEU A 18 33.33 -35.24 -11.48
CA LEU A 18 33.18 -34.75 -10.11
C LEU A 18 32.60 -33.34 -10.14
N GLN A 19 31.27 -33.30 -10.16
CA GLN A 19 30.40 -32.22 -9.68
C GLN A 19 31.01 -30.81 -9.82
N ALA A 20 30.76 -30.17 -10.95
CA ALA A 20 30.23 -28.81 -10.83
C ALA A 20 28.95 -28.96 -10.01
N ALA A 21 29.03 -28.74 -8.69
CA ALA A 21 27.84 -28.53 -7.89
C ALA A 21 27.13 -27.36 -8.56
N GLY A 22 26.11 -27.66 -9.35
CA GLY A 22 25.37 -26.65 -10.09
C GLY A 22 24.91 -25.60 -9.09
N GLN A 23 25.33 -24.35 -9.26
CA GLN A 23 24.88 -23.27 -8.39
C GLN A 23 23.36 -23.32 -8.30
N LEU A 24 22.85 -23.31 -7.07
CA LEU A 24 21.41 -23.34 -6.81
C LEU A 24 20.74 -22.18 -7.56
N GLN A 25 19.94 -22.51 -8.57
CA GLN A 25 19.20 -21.52 -9.35
C GLN A 25 17.96 -21.10 -8.56
N LEU A 26 18.05 -19.93 -7.93
CA LEU A 26 16.97 -19.38 -7.13
C LEU A 26 16.09 -18.48 -7.99
N ASN A 27 14.78 -18.75 -8.03
CA ASN A 27 13.83 -17.92 -8.77
C ASN A 27 13.26 -16.83 -7.86
N TYR A 28 13.92 -15.67 -7.81
CA TYR A 28 13.49 -14.55 -6.97
C TYR A 28 12.08 -14.04 -7.32
N SER A 29 11.69 -14.10 -8.60
CA SER A 29 10.35 -13.67 -9.05
C SER A 29 9.23 -14.58 -8.52
N GLN A 30 9.49 -15.89 -8.41
CA GLN A 30 8.57 -16.85 -7.81
C GLN A 30 8.39 -16.56 -6.32
N VAL A 31 9.49 -16.36 -5.60
CA VAL A 31 9.44 -16.06 -4.16
C VAL A 31 8.77 -14.71 -3.90
N LEU A 32 8.99 -13.70 -4.76
CA LEU A 32 8.28 -12.43 -4.70
C LEU A 32 6.76 -12.65 -4.78
N SER A 33 6.31 -13.54 -5.68
CA SER A 33 4.88 -13.89 -5.77
C SER A 33 4.36 -14.63 -4.53
N LEU A 34 5.17 -15.52 -3.96
CA LEU A 34 4.85 -16.21 -2.71
C LEU A 34 4.73 -15.22 -1.55
N SER A 35 5.62 -14.23 -1.43
CA SER A 35 5.57 -13.26 -0.34
C SER A 35 4.24 -12.50 -0.27
N PHE A 36 3.62 -12.18 -1.42
CA PHE A 36 2.27 -11.60 -1.42
C PHE A 36 1.16 -12.57 -0.99
N ARG A 37 1.35 -13.88 -1.14
CA ARG A 37 0.40 -14.86 -0.59
C ARG A 37 0.37 -14.84 0.93
N PHE A 38 1.50 -14.52 1.58
CA PHE A 38 1.53 -14.30 3.02
C PHE A 38 0.67 -13.09 3.42
N TYR A 39 0.86 -11.91 2.80
CA TYR A 39 0.03 -10.73 3.09
C TYR A 39 -1.47 -10.97 2.81
N GLU A 40 -1.79 -11.68 1.74
CA GLU A 40 -3.15 -12.13 1.44
C GLU A 40 -3.72 -13.04 2.54
N ALA A 41 -2.89 -13.92 3.11
CA ALA A 41 -3.25 -14.79 4.22
C ALA A 41 -3.33 -14.06 5.58
N GLN A 42 -2.83 -12.83 5.69
CA GLN A 42 -2.99 -11.99 6.88
C GLN A 42 -4.27 -11.14 6.86
N MET A 43 -5.05 -11.12 5.77
CA MET A 43 -6.24 -10.25 5.67
C MET A 43 -7.29 -10.53 6.77
N SER A 44 -7.69 -9.48 7.48
CA SER A 44 -8.82 -9.47 8.44
C SER A 44 -10.06 -8.88 7.77
N GLY A 45 -11.26 -9.07 8.31
CA GLY A 45 -12.50 -8.57 7.70
C GLY A 45 -13.01 -9.52 6.62
N ASP A 46 -13.73 -8.98 5.63
CA ASP A 46 -14.29 -9.76 4.52
C ASP A 46 -13.24 -10.01 3.45
N VAL A 47 -12.50 -11.11 3.58
CA VAL A 47 -11.36 -11.44 2.70
C VAL A 47 -11.80 -11.45 1.23
N PRO A 48 -11.27 -10.55 0.40
CA PRO A 48 -11.84 -10.28 -0.91
C PRO A 48 -11.59 -11.44 -1.88
N THR A 49 -12.50 -11.65 -2.82
CA THR A 49 -12.42 -12.77 -3.79
C THR A 49 -11.20 -12.70 -4.70
N TRP A 50 -10.59 -11.52 -4.87
CA TRP A 50 -9.34 -11.41 -5.61
C TRP A 50 -8.11 -11.92 -4.85
N SER A 51 -8.20 -12.03 -3.52
CA SER A 51 -7.14 -12.61 -2.69
C SER A 51 -7.08 -14.11 -2.95
N ARG A 52 -5.87 -14.63 -3.20
CA ARG A 52 -5.63 -16.07 -3.41
C ARG A 52 -5.72 -16.84 -2.09
N ALA A 53 -5.79 -16.15 -0.96
CA ALA A 53 -6.07 -16.76 0.33
C ALA A 53 -7.58 -16.99 0.55
N SER A 54 -8.46 -16.34 -0.22
CA SER A 54 -9.92 -16.45 -0.04
C SER A 54 -10.43 -17.86 -0.37
N GLN A 55 -11.23 -18.44 0.52
CA GLN A 55 -11.92 -19.70 0.26
C GLN A 55 -12.83 -19.64 -0.98
N ALA A 56 -13.36 -18.46 -1.31
CA ALA A 56 -14.20 -18.28 -2.50
C ALA A 56 -13.45 -18.57 -3.82
N THR A 57 -12.12 -18.58 -3.81
CA THR A 57 -11.28 -18.88 -4.98
C THR A 57 -10.30 -20.04 -4.73
N GLY A 58 -10.58 -20.88 -3.74
CA GLY A 58 -9.80 -22.09 -3.43
C GLY A 58 -8.67 -21.89 -2.42
N GLY A 59 -8.60 -20.73 -1.77
CA GLY A 59 -7.77 -20.51 -0.58
C GLY A 59 -8.40 -21.11 0.68
N TRP A 60 -7.92 -20.68 1.87
CA TRP A 60 -8.31 -21.24 3.17
C TRP A 60 -8.75 -20.20 4.20
N ARG A 61 -8.57 -18.90 3.92
CA ARG A 61 -9.06 -17.77 4.74
C ARG A 61 -10.46 -17.35 4.33
N ASN A 62 -11.26 -16.88 5.29
CA ASN A 62 -12.62 -16.40 5.04
C ASN A 62 -12.91 -15.18 5.93
N ARG A 63 -14.14 -14.66 5.91
CA ARG A 63 -14.55 -13.47 6.66
C ARG A 63 -14.35 -13.63 8.18
N SER A 64 -13.65 -12.68 8.80
CA SER A 64 -13.36 -12.68 10.24
C SER A 64 -13.45 -11.27 10.84
N HIS A 65 -13.70 -11.17 12.15
CA HIS A 65 -13.61 -9.90 12.90
C HIS A 65 -14.40 -8.72 12.28
N MET A 66 -15.59 -9.00 11.74
CA MET A 66 -16.49 -8.01 11.14
C MET A 66 -17.08 -6.99 12.12
N GLN A 67 -16.96 -7.24 13.43
CA GLN A 67 -17.40 -6.35 14.50
C GLN A 67 -16.28 -5.48 15.07
N ASP A 68 -15.05 -5.56 14.52
CA ASP A 68 -13.96 -4.64 14.89
C ASP A 68 -14.46 -3.19 14.79
N GLY A 69 -14.33 -2.43 15.89
CA GLY A 69 -14.82 -1.05 15.98
C GLY A 69 -16.18 -0.87 16.65
N THR A 70 -16.92 -1.96 16.88
CA THR A 70 -18.22 -1.98 17.56
C THR A 70 -18.11 -2.53 19.00
N GLY A 71 -19.09 -2.21 19.86
CA GLY A 71 -19.19 -2.75 21.23
C GLY A 71 -18.78 -1.77 22.34
N PRO A 72 -18.75 -2.20 23.63
CA PRO A 72 -18.64 -1.30 24.77
C PRO A 72 -17.36 -0.46 24.87
N SER A 73 -16.22 -0.94 24.32
CA SER A 73 -14.98 -0.16 24.16
C SER A 73 -14.79 0.43 22.77
N GLY A 74 -15.68 0.11 21.82
CA GLY A 74 -15.55 0.53 20.45
C GLY A 74 -15.96 1.99 20.27
N ILE A 75 -15.39 2.63 19.26
CA ILE A 75 -15.78 3.97 18.83
C ILE A 75 -17.04 3.97 17.93
N ASN A 76 -17.68 2.81 17.78
CA ASN A 76 -18.86 2.56 16.94
C ASN A 76 -18.67 2.98 15.47
N VAL A 77 -17.52 2.62 14.90
CA VAL A 77 -17.23 2.76 13.46
C VAL A 77 -16.83 1.41 12.89
N ASP A 78 -17.02 1.19 11.59
CA ASP A 78 -16.53 -0.01 10.93
C ASP A 78 -15.00 0.03 10.87
N LEU A 79 -14.34 -0.87 11.60
CA LEU A 79 -12.90 -1.10 11.51
C LEU A 79 -12.59 -2.51 10.99
N SER A 80 -13.51 -3.18 10.29
CA SER A 80 -13.21 -4.42 9.58
C SER A 80 -12.23 -4.17 8.42
N GLY A 81 -11.39 -5.16 8.11
CA GLY A 81 -10.32 -5.05 7.12
C GLY A 81 -8.92 -5.00 7.74
N GLY A 82 -7.93 -4.68 6.91
CA GLY A 82 -6.51 -4.61 7.29
C GLY A 82 -5.85 -5.98 7.29
N TRP A 83 -4.70 -6.07 7.97
CA TRP A 83 -3.95 -7.30 8.17
C TRP A 83 -3.78 -7.60 9.65
N TYR A 84 -3.82 -8.89 10.01
CA TYR A 84 -3.30 -9.35 11.28
C TYR A 84 -1.77 -9.25 11.30
N ASP A 85 -1.22 -8.96 12.47
CA ASP A 85 0.19 -8.66 12.66
C ASP A 85 1.11 -9.87 12.38
N ALA A 86 0.85 -10.99 13.06
CA ALA A 86 1.74 -12.14 13.05
C ALA A 86 0.98 -13.46 12.99
N GLY A 87 1.28 -14.37 13.91
CA GLY A 87 0.53 -15.60 14.14
C GLY A 87 -0.79 -15.43 14.90
N ASP A 88 -1.10 -14.20 15.28
CA ASP A 88 -2.22 -13.77 16.11
C ASP A 88 -3.32 -13.08 15.30
N HIS A 89 -4.34 -12.54 15.98
CA HIS A 89 -5.42 -11.81 15.32
C HIS A 89 -5.48 -10.33 15.72
N LEU A 90 -4.36 -9.78 16.20
CA LEU A 90 -4.21 -8.37 16.53
C LEU A 90 -4.00 -7.53 15.26
N LYS A 91 -4.41 -6.27 15.32
CA LYS A 91 -4.08 -5.26 14.31
C LYS A 91 -3.29 -4.14 14.97
N LEU A 92 -1.96 -4.23 14.84
CA LEU A 92 -0.99 -3.35 15.47
C LEU A 92 -0.47 -2.36 14.42
N HIS A 93 -0.79 -1.07 14.58
CA HIS A 93 -0.66 -0.12 13.46
C HIS A 93 0.78 0.31 13.17
N LEU A 94 1.70 0.19 14.13
CA LEU A 94 3.13 0.45 13.90
C LEU A 94 3.72 -0.56 12.89
N PRO A 95 3.82 -1.87 13.19
CA PRO A 95 4.38 -2.85 12.24
C PRO A 95 3.53 -2.99 10.97
N LEU A 96 2.21 -2.83 11.05
CA LEU A 96 1.35 -2.83 9.86
C LEU A 96 1.72 -1.68 8.92
N GLY A 97 1.87 -0.46 9.45
CA GLY A 97 2.20 0.73 8.68
C GLY A 97 3.60 0.65 8.07
N VAL A 98 4.60 0.24 8.84
CA VAL A 98 5.97 -0.03 8.35
C VAL A 98 5.95 -1.04 7.20
N SER A 99 5.21 -2.13 7.37
CA SER A 99 5.14 -3.18 6.35
C SER A 99 4.52 -2.68 5.05
N ALA A 100 3.38 -2.00 5.14
CA ALA A 100 2.70 -1.46 3.97
C ALA A 100 3.51 -0.35 3.29
N SER A 101 4.15 0.53 4.05
CA SER A 101 4.98 1.60 3.52
C SER A 101 6.26 1.05 2.85
N LEU A 102 6.91 0.03 3.41
CA LEU A 102 8.06 -0.65 2.76
C LEU A 102 7.67 -1.43 1.51
N LEU A 103 6.50 -2.08 1.49
CA LEU A 103 5.98 -2.72 0.28
C LEU A 103 5.69 -1.70 -0.83
N ALA A 104 5.12 -0.54 -0.47
CA ALA A 104 4.91 0.56 -1.41
C ALA A 104 6.24 1.13 -1.92
N TYR A 105 7.23 1.31 -1.02
CA TYR A 105 8.58 1.71 -1.38
C TYR A 105 9.17 0.73 -2.39
N SER A 106 9.08 -0.57 -2.11
CA SER A 106 9.59 -1.61 -3.01
C SER A 106 8.96 -1.55 -4.39
N ALA A 107 7.62 -1.55 -4.46
CA ALA A 107 6.90 -1.54 -5.72
C ALA A 107 7.28 -0.32 -6.57
N LEU A 108 7.36 0.87 -5.98
CA LEU A 108 7.72 2.09 -6.69
C LEU A 108 9.22 2.21 -7.02
N THR A 109 10.09 1.57 -6.23
CA THR A 109 11.55 1.57 -6.42
C THR A 109 11.97 0.61 -7.52
N TRP A 110 11.30 -0.54 -7.63
CA TRP A 110 11.58 -1.61 -8.60
C TRP A 110 10.36 -1.93 -9.46
N GLU A 111 9.61 -0.90 -9.88
CA GLU A 111 8.36 -1.04 -10.65
C GLU A 111 8.51 -1.95 -11.87
N SER A 112 9.61 -1.81 -12.62
CA SER A 112 9.86 -2.64 -13.80
C SER A 112 10.00 -4.13 -13.47
N ALA A 113 10.59 -4.48 -12.32
CA ALA A 113 10.71 -5.85 -11.84
C ALA A 113 9.34 -6.42 -11.46
N TYR A 114 8.52 -5.65 -10.72
CA TYR A 114 7.16 -6.02 -10.37
C TYR A 114 6.29 -6.28 -11.60
N ARG A 115 6.36 -5.40 -12.60
CA ARG A 115 5.58 -5.54 -13.84
C ARG A 115 6.00 -6.78 -14.63
N ARG A 116 7.31 -7.00 -14.83
CA ARG A 116 7.81 -8.20 -15.55
C ARG A 116 7.52 -9.49 -14.80
N ALA A 117 7.52 -9.47 -13.47
CA ALA A 117 7.15 -10.62 -12.64
C ALA A 117 5.63 -10.84 -12.54
N GLY A 118 4.80 -9.97 -13.14
CA GLY A 118 3.34 -10.03 -13.02
C GLY A 118 2.82 -9.77 -11.61
N GLN A 119 3.61 -9.13 -10.74
CA GLN A 119 3.28 -8.86 -9.34
C GLN A 119 2.82 -7.42 -9.08
N TRP A 120 2.90 -6.52 -10.08
CA TRP A 120 2.45 -5.13 -9.93
C TRP A 120 1.00 -5.03 -9.46
N ASP A 121 0.08 -5.69 -10.14
CA ASP A 121 -1.35 -5.65 -9.82
C ASP A 121 -1.70 -6.33 -8.49
N ILE A 122 -0.90 -7.31 -8.07
CA ILE A 122 -1.01 -7.94 -6.75
C ILE A 122 -0.58 -6.95 -5.67
N ALA A 123 0.53 -6.24 -5.87
CA ALA A 123 1.02 -5.23 -4.95
C ALA A 123 0.03 -4.06 -4.82
N VAL A 124 -0.50 -3.53 -5.94
CA VAL A 124 -1.49 -2.45 -5.93
C VAL A 124 -2.73 -2.84 -5.14
N ARG A 125 -3.30 -4.03 -5.37
CA ARG A 125 -4.50 -4.48 -4.65
C ARG A 125 -4.27 -4.72 -3.16
N ASN A 126 -3.13 -5.31 -2.79
CA ASN A 126 -2.76 -5.50 -1.38
C ASN A 126 -2.56 -4.17 -0.64
N LEU A 127 -1.89 -3.21 -1.27
CA LEU A 127 -1.68 -1.89 -0.67
C LEU A 127 -2.96 -1.05 -0.64
N ASP A 128 -3.82 -1.19 -1.65
CA ASP A 128 -5.14 -0.54 -1.66
C ASP A 128 -6.05 -1.09 -0.55
N TRP A 129 -6.02 -2.40 -0.30
CA TRP A 129 -6.74 -3.05 0.80
C TRP A 129 -6.38 -2.42 2.16
N VAL A 130 -5.09 -2.31 2.44
CA VAL A 130 -4.59 -1.76 3.70
C VAL A 130 -4.80 -0.26 3.80
N ALA A 131 -4.57 0.50 2.73
CA ALA A 131 -4.82 1.94 2.73
C ALA A 131 -6.32 2.27 2.93
N THR A 132 -7.20 1.43 2.41
CA THR A 132 -8.65 1.53 2.67
C THR A 132 -8.95 1.34 4.15
N TYR A 133 -8.36 0.30 4.76
CA TYR A 133 -8.48 0.07 6.20
C TYR A 133 -7.91 1.24 7.02
N MET A 134 -6.72 1.74 6.68
CA MET A 134 -6.10 2.91 7.34
C MET A 134 -6.96 4.18 7.24
N THR A 135 -7.72 4.34 6.13
CA THR A 135 -8.69 5.43 5.99
C THR A 135 -9.87 5.26 6.95
N LYS A 136 -10.30 4.02 7.26
CA LYS A 136 -11.29 3.75 8.31
C LYS A 136 -10.72 4.06 9.70
N CYS A 137 -9.43 3.77 9.93
CA CYS A 137 -8.74 4.10 11.18
C CYS A 137 -8.59 5.59 11.43
N HIS A 138 -8.55 6.41 10.37
CA HIS A 138 -8.68 7.87 10.45
C HIS A 138 -10.16 8.29 10.54
N TYR A 139 -10.86 7.75 11.54
CA TYR A 139 -12.32 7.82 11.63
C TYR A 139 -12.85 9.23 11.94
N GLN A 140 -12.06 10.06 12.63
CA GLN A 140 -12.30 11.48 12.80
C GLN A 140 -11.28 12.24 11.97
N ALA A 141 -11.63 12.50 10.71
CA ALA A 141 -10.74 13.18 9.79
C ALA A 141 -11.15 14.63 9.57
N SER A 142 -10.20 15.54 9.76
CA SER A 142 -10.43 16.98 9.76
C SER A 142 -9.21 17.73 9.22
N ASP A 143 -9.44 18.86 8.55
CA ASP A 143 -8.38 19.80 8.19
C ASP A 143 -7.85 20.57 9.40
N THR A 144 -8.58 20.57 10.52
CA THR A 144 -8.10 21.09 11.80
C THR A 144 -7.29 19.99 12.50
N PRO A 145 -5.96 20.09 12.60
CA PRO A 145 -5.10 18.99 13.05
C PRO A 145 -5.53 18.42 14.41
N THR A 146 -5.86 19.29 15.36
CA THR A 146 -6.22 18.90 16.73
C THR A 146 -7.55 18.15 16.83
N SER A 147 -8.41 18.22 15.83
CA SER A 147 -9.70 17.52 15.77
C SER A 147 -9.60 16.11 15.17
N ASN A 148 -8.39 15.69 14.77
CA ASN A 148 -8.19 14.35 14.23
C ASN A 148 -8.07 13.31 15.35
N ALA A 149 -8.47 12.08 15.03
CA ALA A 149 -8.17 10.89 15.81
C ALA A 149 -7.80 9.72 14.89
N PHE A 150 -6.95 8.83 15.39
CA PHE A 150 -6.47 7.68 14.63
C PHE A 150 -6.45 6.42 15.49
N VAL A 151 -6.81 5.27 14.92
CA VAL A 151 -6.74 3.98 15.63
C VAL A 151 -5.29 3.50 15.67
N GLY A 152 -4.72 3.34 16.88
CA GLY A 152 -3.37 2.81 17.07
C GLY A 152 -3.34 1.28 17.20
N GLN A 153 -4.43 0.67 17.69
CA GLN A 153 -4.52 -0.78 17.87
C GLN A 153 -5.96 -1.28 17.92
N VAL A 154 -6.20 -2.47 17.34
CA VAL A 154 -7.42 -3.25 17.55
C VAL A 154 -7.06 -4.61 18.12
N GLY A 155 -7.66 -4.94 19.27
CA GLY A 155 -7.33 -6.11 20.08
C GLY A 155 -6.44 -5.78 21.28
N ASN A 156 -6.46 -6.65 22.27
CA ASN A 156 -5.60 -6.60 23.45
C ASN A 156 -4.69 -7.83 23.43
N VAL A 157 -3.37 -7.62 23.60
CA VAL A 157 -2.35 -8.67 23.47
C VAL A 157 -2.65 -9.84 24.38
N ASP A 158 -2.80 -9.60 25.69
CA ASP A 158 -3.03 -10.66 26.66
C ASP A 158 -4.29 -11.48 26.34
N THR A 159 -5.38 -10.81 25.96
CA THR A 159 -6.64 -11.49 25.67
C THR A 159 -6.54 -12.30 24.39
N ASP A 160 -6.08 -11.70 23.29
CA ASP A 160 -5.95 -12.39 22.00
C ASP A 160 -5.01 -13.60 22.13
N HIS A 161 -3.90 -13.42 22.85
CA HIS A 161 -2.87 -14.43 22.96
C HIS A 161 -3.23 -15.55 23.93
N ASN A 162 -3.87 -15.27 25.07
CA ASN A 162 -4.09 -16.26 26.13
C ASN A 162 -5.47 -16.92 26.12
N THR A 163 -6.44 -16.38 25.37
CA THR A 163 -7.82 -16.89 25.41
C THR A 163 -8.25 -17.58 24.12
N TRP A 164 -7.47 -17.45 23.04
CA TRP A 164 -7.81 -18.03 21.74
C TRP A 164 -6.60 -18.57 20.98
N TRP A 165 -6.71 -19.84 20.57
CA TRP A 165 -5.93 -20.43 19.50
C TRP A 165 -6.89 -21.13 18.56
N GLY A 166 -7.07 -20.62 17.34
CA GLY A 166 -8.07 -21.15 16.43
C GLY A 166 -8.23 -20.28 15.19
N ARG A 167 -9.28 -20.53 14.41
CA ARG A 167 -9.58 -19.73 13.20
C ARG A 167 -10.06 -18.33 13.59
N PRO A 168 -9.58 -17.25 12.93
CA PRO A 168 -10.12 -15.91 13.17
C PRO A 168 -11.60 -15.80 12.78
N GLU A 169 -12.08 -16.66 11.88
CA GLU A 169 -13.48 -16.70 11.43
C GLU A 169 -14.42 -17.33 12.47
N GLN A 170 -13.88 -18.03 13.47
CA GLN A 170 -14.63 -18.67 14.56
C GLN A 170 -14.36 -18.04 15.92
N GLN A 171 -13.45 -17.05 16.00
CA GLN A 171 -13.24 -16.30 17.22
C GLN A 171 -14.53 -15.54 17.58
N PRO A 172 -15.02 -15.65 18.83
CA PRO A 172 -16.17 -14.87 19.27
C PRO A 172 -15.95 -13.37 19.05
N GLN A 173 -17.01 -12.57 18.98
CA GLN A 173 -16.93 -11.12 18.82
C GLN A 173 -17.94 -10.44 19.76
N GLY A 174 -17.60 -9.24 20.23
CA GLY A 174 -18.43 -8.49 21.18
C GLY A 174 -18.40 -9.03 22.61
N GLY A 175 -17.36 -9.80 22.96
CA GLY A 175 -17.21 -10.38 24.30
C GLY A 175 -16.78 -9.37 25.36
N SER A 176 -16.95 -9.71 26.64
CA SER A 176 -16.48 -8.90 27.77
C SER A 176 -14.95 -8.95 27.93
N GLN A 177 -14.36 -7.96 28.59
CA GLN A 177 -12.92 -7.92 28.89
C GLN A 177 -12.41 -9.27 29.45
N GLY A 178 -11.31 -9.77 28.89
CA GLY A 178 -10.71 -11.06 29.25
C GLY A 178 -11.31 -12.29 28.56
N SER A 179 -12.30 -12.13 27.66
CA SER A 179 -12.83 -13.23 26.84
C SER A 179 -12.25 -13.23 25.41
N ALA A 180 -12.27 -14.38 24.73
CA ALA A 180 -11.79 -14.52 23.35
C ALA A 180 -12.43 -13.55 22.35
N GLY A 181 -13.64 -13.03 22.65
CA GLY A 181 -14.31 -12.05 21.81
C GLY A 181 -14.05 -10.60 22.17
N TRP A 182 -13.17 -10.32 23.12
CA TRP A 182 -12.81 -8.97 23.51
C TRP A 182 -11.69 -8.40 22.67
N ARG A 183 -12.08 -7.47 21.78
CA ARG A 183 -11.18 -6.83 20.82
C ARG A 183 -11.31 -5.31 20.92
N PRO A 184 -10.74 -4.69 21.96
CA PRO A 184 -10.88 -3.25 22.18
C PRO A 184 -10.20 -2.43 21.08
N VAL A 185 -10.64 -1.18 20.93
CA VAL A 185 -10.02 -0.21 20.02
C VAL A 185 -9.27 0.82 20.85
N HIS A 186 -7.99 0.99 20.57
CA HIS A 186 -7.17 2.00 21.21
C HIS A 186 -6.87 3.12 20.21
N VAL A 187 -7.12 4.37 20.61
CA VAL A 187 -7.06 5.53 19.73
C VAL A 187 -6.00 6.54 20.19
N ILE A 188 -5.38 7.17 19.21
CA ILE A 188 -4.47 8.30 19.32
C ILE A 188 -5.29 9.56 19.08
N THR A 189 -5.20 10.51 20.00
CA THR A 189 -5.90 11.81 19.93
C THR A 189 -4.97 12.92 20.38
N SER A 190 -5.25 14.14 19.97
CA SER A 190 -4.48 15.33 20.39
C SER A 190 -4.47 15.52 21.91
N ALA A 191 -5.55 15.12 22.60
CA ALA A 191 -5.62 15.15 24.06
C ALA A 191 -4.64 14.16 24.72
N GLY A 192 -4.35 13.04 24.08
CA GLY A 192 -3.33 12.08 24.53
C GLY A 192 -1.89 12.56 24.30
N GLY A 193 -1.69 13.48 23.35
CA GLY A 193 -0.44 14.21 23.14
C GLY A 193 0.75 13.38 22.65
N LYS A 194 0.56 12.10 22.29
CA LYS A 194 1.60 11.17 21.80
C LYS A 194 1.06 10.21 20.74
N GLY A 195 1.90 9.77 19.81
CA GLY A 195 1.55 8.82 18.74
C GLY A 195 2.04 9.19 17.34
N ALA A 196 3.04 10.06 17.24
CA ALA A 196 3.61 10.45 15.96
C ALA A 196 4.33 9.30 15.23
N ASP A 197 4.85 8.32 15.97
CA ASP A 197 5.42 7.06 15.46
C ASP A 197 4.40 6.30 14.60
N ILE A 198 3.24 5.98 15.18
CA ILE A 198 2.18 5.22 14.50
C ILE A 198 1.48 6.04 13.43
N VAL A 199 1.17 7.30 13.72
CA VAL A 199 0.47 8.17 12.76
C VAL A 199 1.39 8.49 11.57
N GLY A 200 2.70 8.63 11.79
CA GLY A 200 3.70 8.78 10.73
C GLY A 200 3.69 7.61 9.75
N GLU A 201 3.64 6.38 10.25
CA GLU A 201 3.57 5.20 9.39
C GLU A 201 2.25 5.06 8.62
N ALA A 202 1.14 5.56 9.19
CA ALA A 202 -0.11 5.70 8.44
C ALA A 202 0.02 6.72 7.30
N VAL A 203 0.70 7.86 7.52
CA VAL A 203 0.99 8.86 6.46
C VAL A 203 1.81 8.23 5.34
N ALA A 204 2.87 7.51 5.70
CA ALA A 204 3.74 6.81 4.75
C ALA A 204 2.96 5.79 3.91
N THR A 205 2.14 4.97 4.56
CA THR A 205 1.28 3.96 3.91
C THR A 205 0.28 4.57 2.93
N LEU A 206 -0.48 5.57 3.38
CA LEU A 206 -1.50 6.22 2.54
C LEU A 206 -0.87 6.93 1.34
N THR A 207 0.27 7.58 1.55
CA THR A 207 1.00 8.27 0.48
C THR A 207 1.58 7.29 -0.52
N GLY A 208 2.23 6.23 -0.06
CA GLY A 208 2.75 5.15 -0.90
C GLY A 208 1.66 4.51 -1.76
N ALA A 209 0.55 4.08 -1.14
CA ALA A 209 -0.59 3.51 -1.86
C ALA A 209 -1.18 4.49 -2.89
N ALA A 210 -1.29 5.78 -2.55
CA ALA A 210 -1.75 6.79 -3.50
C ALA A 210 -0.83 6.89 -4.74
N LEU A 211 0.49 6.89 -4.53
CA LEU A 211 1.45 6.95 -5.63
C LEU A 211 1.38 5.71 -6.52
N LEU A 212 1.15 4.51 -5.97
CA LEU A 212 0.87 3.32 -6.78
C LEU A 212 -0.41 3.45 -7.60
N LEU A 213 -1.52 3.89 -6.97
CA LEU A 213 -2.81 4.05 -7.63
C LEU A 213 -2.79 5.10 -8.76
N LYS A 214 -1.85 6.06 -8.72
CA LYS A 214 -1.61 7.01 -9.80
C LYS A 214 -0.89 6.40 -11.02
N ARG A 215 -0.15 5.30 -10.85
CA ARG A 215 0.56 4.66 -11.98
C ARG A 215 -0.45 3.97 -12.90
N ALA A 216 -0.15 3.96 -14.19
CA ALA A 216 -0.96 3.26 -15.19
C ALA A 216 -0.98 1.74 -14.91
N GLY A 217 -2.16 1.13 -15.02
CA GLY A 217 -2.37 -0.30 -14.78
C GLY A 217 -3.86 -0.61 -14.61
N ALA A 218 -4.19 -1.90 -14.53
CA ALA A 218 -5.59 -2.36 -14.43
C ALA A 218 -6.33 -1.84 -13.18
N TYR A 219 -5.57 -1.50 -12.14
CA TYR A 219 -6.09 -1.02 -10.85
C TYR A 219 -5.68 0.44 -10.57
N SER A 220 -5.35 1.21 -11.61
CA SER A 220 -5.14 2.65 -11.46
C SER A 220 -6.43 3.32 -10.98
N ASN A 221 -6.33 4.16 -9.95
CA ASN A 221 -7.46 4.92 -9.41
C ASN A 221 -6.99 6.29 -8.91
N PRO A 222 -6.83 7.28 -9.81
CA PRO A 222 -6.37 8.62 -9.45
C PRO A 222 -7.29 9.34 -8.46
N THR A 223 -8.60 9.09 -8.51
CA THR A 223 -9.58 9.68 -7.58
C THR A 223 -9.33 9.20 -6.17
N LYS A 224 -9.23 7.88 -5.97
CA LYS A 224 -8.91 7.31 -4.65
C LYS A 224 -7.53 7.74 -4.19
N ALA A 225 -6.53 7.77 -5.09
CA ALA A 225 -5.20 8.27 -4.77
C ALA A 225 -5.23 9.70 -4.22
N GLN A 226 -6.05 10.59 -4.79
CA GLN A 226 -6.20 11.94 -4.27
C GLN A 226 -6.84 11.96 -2.88
N THR A 227 -7.86 11.12 -2.64
CA THR A 227 -8.44 10.97 -1.28
C THR A 227 -7.40 10.50 -0.27
N LEU A 228 -6.59 9.49 -0.62
CA LEU A 228 -5.54 8.98 0.26
C LEU A 228 -4.47 10.05 0.55
N LEU A 229 -4.08 10.86 -0.45
CA LEU A 229 -3.15 11.98 -0.23
C LEU A 229 -3.74 13.07 0.66
N THR A 230 -5.02 13.40 0.52
CA THR A 230 -5.69 14.34 1.43
C THR A 230 -5.65 13.83 2.86
N ARG A 231 -5.98 12.55 3.08
CA ARG A 231 -5.91 11.90 4.40
C ARG A 231 -4.49 11.88 4.96
N ALA A 232 -3.49 11.53 4.14
CA ALA A 232 -2.09 11.56 4.54
C ALA A 232 -1.62 12.95 5.00
N ARG A 233 -2.04 14.01 4.30
CA ARG A 233 -1.70 15.39 4.70
C ARG A 233 -2.37 15.81 6.01
N GLN A 234 -3.64 15.43 6.21
CA GLN A 234 -4.36 15.64 7.47
C GLN A 234 -3.66 14.90 8.62
N LEU A 235 -3.32 13.62 8.43
CA LEU A 235 -2.62 12.82 9.44
C LEU A 235 -1.21 13.35 9.72
N PHE A 236 -0.47 13.84 8.73
CA PHE A 236 0.86 14.43 8.97
C PHE A 236 0.76 15.72 9.78
N ALA A 237 -0.27 16.53 9.54
CA ALA A 237 -0.54 17.70 10.36
C ALA A 237 -0.93 17.31 11.79
N PHE A 238 -1.75 16.26 11.95
CA PHE A 238 -2.13 15.70 13.24
C PHE A 238 -0.94 15.07 14.00
N ALA A 239 -0.06 14.33 13.34
CA ALA A 239 1.12 13.72 13.97
C ALA A 239 2.00 14.77 14.68
N LYS A 240 2.10 15.97 14.10
CA LYS A 240 2.81 17.11 14.70
C LYS A 240 2.16 17.62 15.99
N THR A 241 0.87 17.35 16.23
CA THR A 241 0.17 17.69 17.49
C THR A 241 0.23 16.58 18.53
N VAL A 242 0.77 15.41 18.20
CA VAL A 242 0.93 14.26 19.11
C VAL A 242 2.38 13.74 19.11
N PRO A 243 3.39 14.59 19.38
CA PRO A 243 4.79 14.17 19.33
C PRO A 243 5.09 13.07 20.35
N ASN A 244 6.19 12.34 20.15
CA ASN A 244 6.61 11.17 20.94
C ASN A 244 5.87 9.87 20.60
N THR A 245 6.41 8.80 21.14
CA THR A 245 5.95 7.43 20.91
C THR A 245 4.68 7.14 21.70
N TRP A 246 3.81 6.32 21.11
CA TRP A 246 2.57 5.88 21.72
C TRP A 246 2.64 4.44 22.19
N ALA A 247 1.94 4.17 23.29
CA ALA A 247 1.73 2.82 23.77
C ALA A 247 0.24 2.63 24.08
N PRO A 248 -0.31 1.44 23.84
CA PRO A 248 -1.62 1.10 24.35
C PRO A 248 -1.59 1.04 25.89
N PRO A 249 -2.76 1.02 26.57
CA PRO A 249 -2.84 0.85 28.02
C PRO A 249 -2.03 -0.36 28.53
N SER A 250 -1.51 -0.25 29.77
CA SER A 250 -0.56 -1.20 30.39
C SER A 250 -0.91 -2.67 30.16
N GLY A 251 0.09 -3.49 29.81
CA GLY A 251 -0.05 -4.92 29.50
C GLY A 251 -0.33 -5.24 28.03
N SER A 252 -0.59 -4.24 27.18
CA SER A 252 -1.01 -4.47 25.77
C SER A 252 0.02 -4.11 24.71
N ASN A 253 1.27 -3.78 25.08
CA ASN A 253 2.26 -3.25 24.14
C ASN A 253 3.21 -4.34 23.63
N ALA A 254 2.94 -4.88 22.44
CA ALA A 254 3.82 -5.86 21.78
C ALA A 254 4.95 -5.23 20.95
N TYR A 255 4.79 -3.96 20.52
CA TYR A 255 5.72 -3.26 19.65
C TYR A 255 6.11 -1.90 20.26
N PRO A 256 6.92 -1.89 21.34
CA PRO A 256 7.33 -0.67 22.00
C PRO A 256 8.25 0.16 21.10
N SER A 257 7.79 1.33 20.67
CA SER A 257 8.60 2.25 19.89
C SER A 257 9.64 2.98 20.76
N SER A 258 10.89 3.06 20.28
CA SER A 258 12.01 3.76 20.91
C SER A 258 12.17 5.20 20.44
N SER A 259 11.65 5.54 19.25
CA SER A 259 11.73 6.86 18.64
C SER A 259 10.55 7.07 17.69
N TYR A 260 10.14 8.33 17.53
CA TYR A 260 9.16 8.75 16.52
C TYR A 260 9.79 9.62 15.41
N ASN A 261 11.06 10.01 15.59
CA ASN A 261 11.70 10.98 14.68
C ASN A 261 11.98 10.34 13.33
N ASP A 262 12.39 9.08 13.32
CA ASP A 262 12.63 8.30 12.12
C ASP A 262 11.32 7.99 11.37
N ASP A 263 10.22 7.65 12.06
CA ASP A 263 8.90 7.52 11.44
C ASP A 263 8.41 8.85 10.84
N MET A 264 8.62 9.97 11.55
CA MET A 264 8.25 11.29 11.04
C MET A 264 9.14 11.74 9.87
N ALA A 265 10.42 11.39 9.88
CA ALA A 265 11.32 11.59 8.74
C ALA A 265 10.84 10.77 7.54
N TRP A 266 10.44 9.52 7.75
CA TRP A 266 9.89 8.63 6.72
C TRP A 266 8.55 9.13 6.16
N ALA A 267 7.63 9.54 7.03
CA ALA A 267 6.34 10.12 6.66
C ALA A 267 6.51 11.39 5.81
N ALA A 268 7.40 12.29 6.24
CA ALA A 268 7.72 13.51 5.51
C ALA A 268 8.42 13.21 4.18
N ALA A 269 9.30 12.20 4.12
CA ALA A 269 9.95 11.74 2.89
C ALA A 269 8.94 11.26 1.85
N TRP A 270 7.91 10.53 2.27
CA TRP A 270 6.82 10.11 1.38
C TRP A 270 6.03 11.28 0.80
N LEU A 271 5.63 12.24 1.64
CA LEU A 271 4.90 13.42 1.17
C LEU A 271 5.80 14.32 0.29
N CYS A 272 7.09 14.43 0.64
CA CYS A 272 8.10 15.08 -0.21
C CYS A 272 8.19 14.42 -1.59
N ARG A 273 8.28 13.08 -1.65
CA ARG A 273 8.22 12.36 -2.92
C ARG A 273 6.92 12.62 -3.68
N ALA A 274 5.78 12.65 -3.00
CA ALA A 274 4.51 12.91 -3.66
C ALA A 274 4.42 14.31 -4.29
N ASP A 275 5.00 15.32 -3.64
CA ASP A 275 5.14 16.67 -4.17
C ASP A 275 6.09 16.70 -5.38
N VAL A 276 7.27 16.08 -5.26
CA VAL A 276 8.27 16.02 -6.34
C VAL A 276 7.74 15.27 -7.57
N ASP A 277 7.09 14.12 -7.37
CA ASP A 277 6.44 13.35 -8.44
C ASP A 277 5.29 14.16 -9.10
N ALA A 278 4.70 15.12 -8.39
CA ALA A 278 3.69 16.05 -8.91
C ALA A 278 4.28 17.30 -9.59
N GLY A 279 5.61 17.41 -9.68
CA GLY A 279 6.31 18.53 -10.31
C GLY A 279 6.58 19.73 -9.40
N VAL A 280 6.32 19.60 -8.10
CA VAL A 280 6.72 20.63 -7.13
C VAL A 280 8.24 20.58 -6.97
N SER A 281 8.91 21.72 -7.11
CA SER A 281 10.36 21.78 -6.90
C SER A 281 10.70 21.41 -5.46
N VAL A 282 11.80 20.67 -5.26
CA VAL A 282 12.24 20.19 -3.94
C VAL A 282 12.37 21.34 -2.93
N GLY A 283 12.91 22.49 -3.36
CA GLY A 283 13.07 23.68 -2.52
C GLY A 283 11.77 24.39 -2.16
N SER A 284 10.67 24.10 -2.86
CA SER A 284 9.34 24.66 -2.59
C SER A 284 8.42 23.72 -1.81
N SER A 285 8.75 22.43 -1.71
CA SER A 285 7.93 21.47 -0.97
C SER A 285 8.10 21.66 0.53
N THR A 286 6.99 21.96 1.21
CA THR A 286 6.96 22.10 2.67
C THR A 286 7.24 20.77 3.38
N TYR A 287 6.95 19.63 2.74
CA TYR A 287 7.22 18.30 3.29
C TYR A 287 8.69 17.92 3.15
N CYS A 288 9.34 18.27 2.04
CA CYS A 288 10.80 18.09 1.92
C CYS A 288 11.55 18.92 2.98
N ALA A 289 11.10 20.15 3.24
CA ALA A 289 11.65 20.97 4.33
C ALA A 289 11.34 20.40 5.72
N ALA A 290 10.11 19.90 5.94
CA ALA A 290 9.70 19.32 7.22
C ALA A 290 10.45 18.03 7.57
N ALA A 291 10.93 17.28 6.58
CA ALA A 291 11.70 16.05 6.82
C ALA A 291 13.06 16.30 7.49
N LEU A 292 13.69 17.46 7.22
CA LEU A 292 15.05 17.77 7.63
C LEU A 292 15.28 17.74 9.15
N PRO A 293 14.48 18.42 10.01
CA PRO A 293 14.69 18.36 11.45
C PRO A 293 14.46 16.96 12.04
N TYR A 294 13.52 16.19 11.50
CA TYR A 294 13.29 14.80 11.92
C TYR A 294 14.47 13.89 11.54
N TRP A 295 15.02 14.08 10.34
CA TRP A 295 16.25 13.44 9.92
C TRP A 295 17.42 13.77 10.84
N ASP A 296 17.61 15.05 11.17
CA ASP A 296 18.70 15.48 12.04
C ASP A 296 18.66 14.85 13.43
N ALA A 297 17.46 14.56 13.93
CA ALA A 297 17.26 13.82 15.17
C ALA A 297 17.49 12.30 15.01
N ALA A 298 17.13 11.73 13.86
CA ALA A 298 17.20 10.28 13.61
C ALA A 298 18.60 9.78 13.18
N LYS A 299 19.41 10.61 12.50
CA LYS A 299 20.65 10.18 11.80
C LYS A 299 21.78 9.64 12.70
N TYR A 300 21.68 9.83 14.01
CA TYR A 300 22.63 9.29 15.00
C TYR A 300 22.07 8.08 15.77
N GLY A 301 20.86 7.64 15.43
CA GLY A 301 20.24 6.46 16.01
C GLY A 301 20.90 5.15 15.59
N SER A 302 20.24 4.05 15.95
CA SER A 302 20.71 2.71 15.62
C SER A 302 20.89 2.51 14.11
N LEU A 303 21.94 1.79 13.75
CA LEU A 303 22.22 1.41 12.36
C LEU A 303 21.62 0.03 12.09
N ASP A 304 20.30 -0.05 12.06
CA ASP A 304 19.49 -1.20 11.65
C ASP A 304 18.27 -0.69 10.86
N VAL A 305 17.46 -1.62 10.34
CA VAL A 305 16.18 -1.30 9.71
C VAL A 305 15.15 -2.27 10.24
N SER A 306 14.14 -1.76 10.92
CA SER A 306 13.09 -2.56 11.56
C SER A 306 11.82 -1.74 11.73
N TRP A 307 10.78 -2.35 12.31
CA TRP A 307 9.54 -1.65 12.64
C TRP A 307 9.73 -0.51 13.65
N ASP A 308 10.85 -0.50 14.38
CA ASP A 308 11.22 0.51 15.38
C ASP A 308 12.28 1.51 14.87
N ASN A 309 12.76 1.32 13.64
CA ASN A 309 13.83 2.16 13.10
C ASN A 309 13.75 2.28 11.58
N MET A 310 13.18 3.40 11.13
CA MET A 310 12.93 3.72 9.73
C MET A 310 13.89 4.78 9.16
N ALA A 311 14.96 5.11 9.89
CA ALA A 311 15.95 6.11 9.48
C ALA A 311 16.67 5.72 8.17
N GLY A 312 16.98 4.44 7.97
CA GLY A 312 17.59 3.94 6.74
C GLY A 312 16.69 4.11 5.50
N PRO A 313 15.46 3.60 5.50
CA PRO A 313 14.47 3.86 4.46
C PRO A 313 14.21 5.36 4.22
N ALA A 314 14.09 6.18 5.27
CA ALA A 314 13.94 7.62 5.16
C ALA A 314 15.12 8.29 4.44
N ALA A 315 16.36 7.94 4.82
CA ALA A 315 17.57 8.43 4.15
C ALA A 315 17.57 8.10 2.65
N LEU A 316 17.23 6.85 2.29
CA LEU A 316 17.18 6.43 0.89
C LEU A 316 16.16 7.24 0.08
N LEU A 317 14.96 7.43 0.63
CA LEU A 317 13.88 8.13 -0.06
C LEU A 317 14.14 9.64 -0.17
N LEU A 318 14.57 10.29 0.91
CA LEU A 318 14.89 11.73 0.91
C LEU A 318 16.07 12.05 -0.01
N ARG A 319 17.04 11.14 -0.07
CA ARG A 319 18.16 11.24 -0.98
C ARG A 319 17.69 11.19 -2.44
N ASP A 320 16.85 10.23 -2.79
CA ASP A 320 16.32 10.10 -4.15
C ASP A 320 15.44 11.30 -4.57
N THR A 321 14.75 11.93 -3.62
CA THR A 321 14.01 13.19 -3.90
C THR A 321 14.92 14.41 -3.95
N GLY A 322 16.17 14.32 -3.49
CA GLY A 322 17.10 15.44 -3.38
C GLY A 322 16.80 16.42 -2.24
N ALA A 323 16.03 15.99 -1.23
CA ALA A 323 15.56 16.85 -0.14
C ALA A 323 16.72 17.44 0.67
N GLY A 324 16.71 18.77 0.86
CA GLY A 324 17.76 19.49 1.59
C GLY A 324 19.05 19.75 0.77
N GLY A 325 19.08 19.41 -0.51
CA GLY A 325 20.19 19.68 -1.41
C GLY A 325 21.48 18.92 -1.05
N ALA A 326 22.61 19.36 -1.60
CA ALA A 326 23.88 18.62 -1.54
C ALA A 326 24.35 18.29 -0.11
N THR A 327 24.15 19.20 0.85
CA THR A 327 24.56 19.01 2.25
C THR A 327 23.80 17.85 2.91
N TYR A 328 22.47 17.81 2.74
CA TYR A 328 21.66 16.73 3.31
C TYR A 328 21.85 15.42 2.54
N ILE A 329 22.02 15.47 1.22
CA ILE A 329 22.37 14.29 0.41
C ILE A 329 23.65 13.64 0.95
N ALA A 330 24.69 14.42 1.25
CA ALA A 330 25.91 13.89 1.86
C ALA A 330 25.65 13.27 3.25
N SER A 331 24.74 13.84 4.05
CA SER A 331 24.33 13.26 5.34
C SER A 331 23.58 11.94 5.19
N TYR A 332 22.67 11.81 4.22
CA TYR A 332 21.98 10.55 3.94
C TYR A 332 22.98 9.49 3.45
N ASP A 333 23.89 9.88 2.56
CA ASP A 333 24.93 9.01 2.03
C ASP A 333 25.85 8.48 3.13
N ASP A 334 26.28 9.35 4.06
CA ASP A 334 27.05 8.97 5.24
C ASP A 334 26.32 7.91 6.09
N PHE A 335 25.06 8.16 6.44
CA PHE A 335 24.27 7.20 7.22
C PHE A 335 24.17 5.85 6.52
N ILE A 336 23.82 5.84 5.23
CA ILE A 336 23.69 4.62 4.44
C ILE A 336 25.04 3.89 4.36
N ASN A 337 26.16 4.61 4.21
CA ASN A 337 27.50 4.03 4.21
C ASN A 337 27.89 3.43 5.57
N ARG A 338 27.53 4.08 6.69
CA ARG A 338 27.73 3.54 8.05
C ARG A 338 26.86 2.30 8.28
N LEU A 339 25.61 2.32 7.85
CA LEU A 339 24.72 1.15 7.88
C LEU A 339 25.34 -0.01 7.10
N MET A 340 25.79 0.22 5.85
CA MET A 340 26.43 -0.83 5.06
C MET A 340 27.68 -1.36 5.73
N THR A 341 28.58 -0.49 6.18
CA THR A 341 29.82 -0.89 6.88
C THR A 341 29.53 -1.77 8.10
N LYS A 342 28.55 -1.39 8.94
CA LYS A 342 28.18 -2.17 10.13
C LYS A 342 27.71 -3.58 9.79
N TRP A 343 27.01 -3.76 8.67
CA TRP A 343 26.39 -5.04 8.31
C TRP A 343 27.21 -5.90 7.35
N THR A 344 28.12 -5.32 6.56
CA THR A 344 28.95 -6.06 5.61
C THR A 344 30.32 -6.43 6.17
N SER A 345 30.83 -5.67 7.15
CA SER A 345 32.16 -5.85 7.73
C SER A 345 32.07 -6.42 9.14
N VAL A 346 31.44 -7.59 9.25
CA VAL A 346 31.12 -8.23 10.53
C VAL A 346 32.13 -9.32 10.91
N PRO A 347 32.43 -9.50 12.21
CA PRO A 347 33.22 -10.65 12.67
C PRO A 347 32.38 -11.94 12.61
N SER A 348 33.04 -13.09 12.71
CA SER A 348 32.34 -14.35 12.99
C SER A 348 31.58 -14.27 14.32
N CYS A 349 30.44 -14.96 14.42
CA CYS A 349 29.60 -14.91 15.61
C CYS A 349 30.30 -15.42 16.88
N SER A 350 30.34 -14.54 17.89
CA SER A 350 30.80 -14.80 19.26
C SER A 350 29.94 -14.01 20.24
N THR A 351 29.82 -14.45 21.50
CA THR A 351 28.96 -13.78 22.50
C THR A 351 29.23 -12.29 22.61
N GLY A 352 28.17 -11.46 22.51
CA GLY A 352 28.24 -10.01 22.64
C GLY A 352 28.45 -9.21 21.34
N ASN A 353 28.91 -9.84 20.26
CA ASN A 353 29.18 -9.13 19.00
C ASN A 353 27.97 -9.22 18.05
N VAL A 354 27.28 -8.11 17.80
CA VAL A 354 26.18 -8.01 16.82
C VAL A 354 26.28 -6.72 15.97
N PRO A 355 26.00 -6.77 14.66
CA PRO A 355 25.77 -7.99 13.87
C PRO A 355 27.05 -8.83 13.71
N CYS A 356 26.89 -10.13 13.45
CA CYS A 356 27.97 -11.09 13.27
C CYS A 356 27.66 -12.10 12.16
N LEU A 357 28.67 -12.76 11.60
CA LEU A 357 28.49 -13.78 10.56
C LEU A 357 28.37 -15.18 11.19
N THR A 358 27.26 -15.88 10.95
CA THR A 358 27.10 -17.28 11.35
C THR A 358 28.02 -18.19 10.52
N ASN A 359 28.23 -19.43 10.97
CA ASN A 359 29.06 -20.39 10.24
C ASN A 359 28.48 -20.72 8.85
N GLY A 360 27.15 -20.71 8.72
CA GLY A 360 26.43 -20.89 7.47
C GLY A 360 26.40 -19.66 6.57
N GLY A 361 26.82 -18.48 7.06
CA GLY A 361 27.01 -17.27 6.25
C GLY A 361 25.87 -16.23 6.30
N LEU A 362 24.94 -16.35 7.26
CA LEU A 362 23.96 -15.33 7.58
C LEU A 362 24.62 -14.24 8.43
N VAL A 363 24.43 -12.97 8.08
CA VAL A 363 24.72 -11.87 9.00
C VAL A 363 23.57 -11.82 10.01
N TRP A 364 23.84 -12.20 11.25
CA TRP A 364 22.88 -12.36 12.32
C TRP A 364 22.95 -11.17 13.30
N TYR A 365 21.79 -10.74 13.81
CA TYR A 365 21.70 -9.57 14.69
C TYR A 365 20.96 -9.81 16.00
N ASN A 366 19.84 -10.54 15.96
CA ASN A 366 18.98 -10.79 17.12
C ASN A 366 18.30 -12.16 16.97
N ASP A 367 18.00 -12.84 18.08
CA ASP A 367 17.24 -14.10 18.07
C ASP A 367 15.81 -13.90 17.57
N TRP A 368 15.22 -12.74 17.84
CA TRP A 368 13.91 -12.36 17.34
C TRP A 368 14.00 -11.80 15.92
N GLY A 369 13.51 -12.57 14.95
CA GLY A 369 13.50 -12.15 13.55
C GLY A 369 14.90 -11.95 12.98
N SER A 370 15.81 -12.91 13.19
CA SER A 370 17.17 -12.88 12.63
C SER A 370 17.17 -12.67 11.12
N ASN A 371 16.29 -13.37 10.39
CA ASN A 371 16.12 -13.20 8.95
C ASN A 371 15.56 -11.82 8.59
N ARG A 372 14.58 -11.30 9.36
CA ARG A 372 13.93 -10.00 9.13
C ARG A 372 14.94 -8.87 9.08
N TYR A 373 15.80 -8.78 10.09
CA TYR A 373 16.78 -7.69 10.16
C TYR A 373 17.72 -7.69 8.95
N THR A 374 18.25 -8.87 8.61
CA THR A 374 19.19 -9.02 7.50
C THR A 374 18.52 -8.76 6.16
N ALA A 375 17.26 -9.18 5.99
CA ALA A 375 16.49 -8.93 4.79
C ALA A 375 16.20 -7.44 4.60
N ASN A 376 15.88 -6.73 5.69
CA ASN A 376 15.67 -5.28 5.67
C ASN A 376 16.94 -4.52 5.27
N VAL A 377 18.12 -4.96 5.73
CA VAL A 377 19.39 -4.34 5.32
C VAL A 377 19.80 -4.76 3.91
N ALA A 378 19.48 -5.98 3.47
CA ALA A 378 19.64 -6.40 2.07
C ALA A 378 18.82 -5.54 1.11
N MET A 379 17.60 -5.15 1.48
CA MET A 379 16.84 -4.13 0.76
C MET A 379 17.61 -2.81 0.67
N ALA A 380 18.14 -2.30 1.79
CA ALA A 380 18.87 -1.04 1.80
C ALA A 380 20.16 -1.10 0.94
N ALA A 381 20.86 -2.24 0.95
CA ALA A 381 22.01 -2.51 0.09
C ALA A 381 21.63 -2.45 -1.40
N LEU A 382 20.53 -3.09 -1.79
CA LEU A 382 20.04 -3.07 -3.17
C LEU A 382 19.55 -1.68 -3.59
N ALA A 383 18.78 -1.00 -2.74
CA ALA A 383 18.23 0.32 -3.03
C ALA A 383 19.33 1.38 -3.20
N SER A 384 20.35 1.34 -2.33
CA SER A 384 21.51 2.23 -2.39
C SER A 384 22.45 1.95 -3.55
N ALA A 385 22.44 0.73 -4.09
CA ALA A 385 23.34 0.31 -5.17
C ALA A 385 22.71 0.42 -6.58
N ARG A 386 21.49 0.95 -6.69
CA ARG A 386 20.84 1.18 -8.00
C ARG A 386 21.68 2.10 -8.89
N ASN A 387 21.54 1.89 -10.20
CA ASN A 387 22.25 2.64 -11.23
C ASN A 387 21.22 3.34 -12.14
N GLY A 388 20.85 4.58 -11.82
CA GLY A 388 19.97 5.43 -12.61
C GLY A 388 20.17 6.90 -12.25
N SER A 389 19.87 7.83 -13.17
CA SER A 389 20.00 9.27 -12.90
C SER A 389 19.14 9.66 -11.69
N GLY A 390 19.78 10.11 -10.61
CA GLY A 390 19.12 10.48 -9.35
C GLY A 390 18.70 9.30 -8.45
N ALA A 391 18.98 8.05 -8.82
CA ALA A 391 18.61 6.87 -8.05
C ALA A 391 19.83 6.17 -7.45
N GLY A 392 19.81 5.90 -6.14
CA GLY A 392 20.90 5.21 -5.45
C GLY A 392 22.20 6.02 -5.34
N LEU A 393 23.10 5.57 -4.48
CA LEU A 393 24.34 6.27 -4.14
C LEU A 393 25.31 6.36 -5.32
N ALA A 394 26.09 7.45 -5.34
CA ALA A 394 27.22 7.60 -6.24
C ALA A 394 28.37 6.69 -5.77
N LEU A 395 28.26 5.40 -6.10
CA LEU A 395 29.21 4.36 -5.73
C LEU A 395 30.20 4.07 -6.84
N THR A 396 31.42 3.67 -6.48
CA THR A 396 32.32 3.01 -7.42
C THR A 396 31.69 1.70 -7.92
N PRO A 397 32.02 1.23 -9.14
CA PRO A 397 31.52 -0.04 -9.65
C PRO A 397 31.77 -1.21 -8.68
N ALA A 398 32.93 -1.26 -8.04
CA ALA A 398 33.27 -2.30 -7.05
C ALA A 398 32.37 -2.24 -5.81
N ALA A 399 32.14 -1.05 -5.23
CA ALA A 399 31.27 -0.90 -4.07
C ALA A 399 29.81 -1.27 -4.39
N ARG A 400 29.35 -0.94 -5.60
CA ARG A 400 28.03 -1.31 -6.10
C ARG A 400 27.87 -2.83 -6.21
N VAL A 401 28.80 -3.49 -6.90
CA VAL A 401 28.82 -4.96 -7.04
C VAL A 401 28.86 -5.62 -5.67
N SER A 402 29.70 -5.12 -4.75
CA SER A 402 29.81 -5.64 -3.39
C SER A 402 28.47 -5.63 -2.64
N ARG A 403 27.72 -4.51 -2.68
CA ARG A 403 26.38 -4.41 -2.05
C ARG A 403 25.37 -5.37 -2.66
N HIS A 404 25.32 -5.45 -3.99
CA HIS A 404 24.42 -6.37 -4.69
C HIS A 404 24.72 -7.84 -4.35
N CYS A 405 25.99 -8.23 -4.39
CA CYS A 405 26.42 -9.60 -4.14
C CYS A 405 26.30 -9.97 -2.65
N TRP A 406 26.50 -9.02 -1.73
CA TRP A 406 26.20 -9.22 -0.33
C TRP A 406 24.71 -9.48 -0.11
N ALA A 407 23.83 -8.62 -0.63
CA ALA A 407 22.38 -8.79 -0.52
C ALA A 407 21.91 -10.12 -1.13
N LYS A 408 22.45 -10.49 -2.30
CA LYS A 408 22.20 -11.80 -2.92
C LYS A 408 22.60 -12.93 -1.98
N LYS A 409 23.80 -12.89 -1.38
CA LYS A 409 24.28 -13.94 -0.49
C LYS A 409 23.33 -14.13 0.70
N GLN A 410 22.89 -13.04 1.32
CA GLN A 410 21.97 -13.09 2.46
C GLN A 410 20.59 -13.67 2.08
N LEU A 411 20.00 -13.24 0.97
CA LEU A 411 18.74 -13.82 0.51
C LEU A 411 18.91 -15.27 0.05
N SER A 412 20.04 -15.62 -0.58
CA SER A 412 20.30 -17.00 -0.99
C SER A 412 20.37 -17.93 0.22
N TYR A 413 21.02 -17.50 1.31
CA TYR A 413 20.98 -18.21 2.60
C TYR A 413 19.55 -18.46 3.07
N MET A 414 18.72 -17.41 3.10
CA MET A 414 17.31 -17.50 3.53
C MET A 414 16.48 -18.45 2.66
N LEU A 415 16.88 -18.59 1.39
CA LEU A 415 16.19 -19.41 0.41
C LEU A 415 16.68 -20.87 0.36
N GLY A 416 17.76 -21.21 1.06
CA GLY A 416 18.25 -22.59 1.17
C GLY A 416 19.71 -22.80 0.79
N ASP A 417 20.40 -21.77 0.30
CA ASP A 417 21.85 -21.81 0.00
C ASP A 417 22.66 -21.69 1.29
N ASN A 418 22.57 -22.73 2.12
CA ASN A 418 23.28 -22.90 3.37
C ASN A 418 23.62 -24.37 3.59
N SER A 419 24.53 -24.64 4.52
CA SER A 419 25.05 -26.00 4.78
C SER A 419 23.99 -27.01 5.24
N ARG A 420 22.79 -26.54 5.62
CA ARG A 420 21.67 -27.37 6.07
C ARG A 420 20.62 -27.59 4.98
N SER A 421 20.79 -27.02 3.79
CA SER A 421 19.77 -26.99 2.72
C SER A 421 18.39 -26.56 3.23
N GLN A 422 18.37 -25.63 4.19
CA GLN A 422 17.16 -25.17 4.88
C GLN A 422 16.70 -23.85 4.27
N SER A 423 15.57 -23.85 3.56
CA SER A 423 14.85 -22.61 3.30
C SER A 423 14.17 -22.12 4.57
N TYR A 424 14.08 -20.81 4.76
CA TYR A 424 13.33 -20.18 5.85
C TYR A 424 12.03 -19.56 5.36
N VAL A 425 11.60 -19.90 4.14
CA VAL A 425 10.35 -19.41 3.54
C VAL A 425 9.35 -20.56 3.44
N VAL A 426 8.21 -20.42 4.11
CA VAL A 426 7.15 -21.44 4.12
C VAL A 426 6.68 -21.71 2.69
N GLY A 427 6.64 -23.00 2.32
CA GLY A 427 6.18 -23.44 1.00
C GLY A 427 7.18 -23.22 -0.15
N PHE A 428 8.41 -22.79 0.13
CA PHE A 428 9.45 -22.67 -0.89
C PHE A 428 10.59 -23.67 -0.66
N LYS A 429 10.81 -24.55 -1.63
CA LYS A 429 11.92 -25.50 -1.66
C LYS A 429 12.62 -25.36 -3.01
N PRO A 430 13.88 -24.87 -3.07
CA PRO A 430 14.61 -24.75 -4.33
C PRO A 430 14.74 -26.09 -5.07
N THR A 431 14.93 -27.18 -4.33
CA THR A 431 14.95 -28.55 -4.86
C THR A 431 14.25 -29.49 -3.89
N ALA A 432 13.99 -30.73 -4.31
CA ALA A 432 13.36 -31.75 -3.46
C ALA A 432 14.19 -32.11 -2.20
N GLN A 433 15.50 -31.86 -2.22
CA GLN A 433 16.40 -32.10 -1.10
C GLN A 433 16.36 -31.00 -0.04
N HIS A 434 15.79 -29.83 -0.37
CA HIS A 434 15.70 -28.73 0.57
C HIS A 434 14.53 -28.89 1.55
N ASN A 435 14.75 -28.45 2.78
CA ASN A 435 13.71 -28.29 3.77
C ASN A 435 13.10 -26.89 3.70
N ALA A 436 11.86 -26.77 4.17
CA ALA A 436 11.16 -25.50 4.35
C ALA A 436 10.32 -25.61 5.62
N PRO A 437 10.04 -24.49 6.33
CA PRO A 437 9.24 -24.52 7.54
C PRO A 437 7.84 -25.02 7.24
N GLN A 438 7.34 -25.93 8.06
CA GLN A 438 6.01 -26.52 7.95
C GLN A 438 5.15 -26.23 9.17
N LYS A 439 5.75 -25.80 10.29
CA LYS A 439 5.07 -25.50 11.55
C LYS A 439 5.30 -24.06 12.00
N PRO A 440 5.03 -23.03 11.15
CA PRO A 440 5.10 -21.65 11.60
C PRO A 440 4.14 -21.43 12.78
N HIS A 441 4.56 -20.61 13.74
CA HIS A 441 3.75 -20.18 14.88
C HIS A 441 2.63 -19.26 14.39
N HIS A 442 1.55 -19.84 13.86
CA HIS A 442 0.49 -19.10 13.20
C HIS A 442 -0.86 -19.81 13.35
N ARG A 443 -1.79 -19.16 14.08
CA ARG A 443 -3.09 -19.74 14.49
C ARG A 443 -3.90 -20.24 13.31
N SER A 444 -4.23 -19.36 12.37
CA SER A 444 -5.15 -19.69 11.28
C SER A 444 -4.63 -20.81 10.37
N SER A 445 -3.33 -20.84 10.08
CA SER A 445 -2.74 -21.87 9.21
C SER A 445 -2.59 -23.23 9.92
N SER A 446 -2.51 -23.24 11.26
CA SER A 446 -2.54 -24.46 12.07
C SER A 446 -3.92 -25.13 12.10
N CYS A 447 -4.96 -24.45 11.63
CA CYS A 447 -6.31 -24.99 11.50
C CYS A 447 -6.53 -25.69 10.16
N SER A 448 -7.31 -26.77 10.18
CA SER A 448 -7.80 -27.42 8.96
C SER A 448 -8.65 -26.44 8.12
N PRO A 449 -8.51 -26.43 6.79
CA PRO A 449 -9.39 -25.63 5.93
C PRO A 449 -10.85 -26.14 5.96
N ASN A 450 -11.08 -27.37 6.43
CA ASN A 450 -12.43 -27.90 6.66
C ASN A 450 -12.97 -27.38 8.01
N TYR A 451 -14.00 -26.53 7.97
CA TYR A 451 -14.59 -25.89 9.15
C TYR A 451 -15.36 -26.86 10.07
N SER A 452 -15.68 -28.07 9.61
CA SER A 452 -16.24 -29.12 10.47
C SER A 452 -15.21 -29.72 11.44
N VAL A 453 -13.91 -29.52 11.16
CA VAL A 453 -12.83 -29.92 12.08
C VAL A 453 -12.64 -28.82 13.12
N THR A 454 -12.85 -29.14 14.40
CA THR A 454 -12.57 -28.23 15.52
C THR A 454 -11.13 -27.71 15.43
N CYS A 455 -10.93 -26.41 15.67
CA CYS A 455 -9.60 -25.83 15.82
C CYS A 455 -9.59 -25.01 17.11
N ASP A 456 -8.87 -25.51 18.09
CA ASP A 456 -8.66 -24.92 19.41
C ASP A 456 -7.17 -25.04 19.78
N TRP A 457 -6.84 -24.87 21.07
CA TRP A 457 -5.48 -25.02 21.59
C TRP A 457 -4.77 -26.32 21.23
N THR A 458 -5.50 -27.41 20.95
CA THR A 458 -4.88 -28.67 20.50
C THR A 458 -4.16 -28.51 19.15
N ALA A 459 -4.60 -27.57 18.30
CA ALA A 459 -3.96 -27.28 17.02
C ALA A 459 -2.53 -26.73 17.17
N LEU A 460 -2.23 -26.03 18.29
CA LEU A 460 -0.88 -25.58 18.61
C LEU A 460 0.08 -26.78 18.77
N ASP A 461 -0.42 -27.87 19.35
CA ASP A 461 0.36 -29.04 19.77
C ASP A 461 0.40 -30.19 18.77
N LEU A 462 -0.30 -30.08 17.63
CA LEU A 462 -0.27 -31.12 16.61
C LEU A 462 1.15 -31.36 16.09
N SER A 463 1.57 -32.63 16.10
CA SER A 463 2.91 -33.07 15.69
C SER A 463 3.17 -32.92 14.20
N GLY A 464 2.12 -32.87 13.37
CA GLY A 464 2.19 -32.69 11.94
C GLY A 464 2.46 -31.24 11.49
N PRO A 465 2.65 -31.02 10.18
CA PRO A 465 2.71 -29.69 9.61
C PRO A 465 1.39 -28.93 9.85
N ASN A 466 1.43 -27.60 9.71
CA ASN A 466 0.22 -26.79 9.67
C ASN A 466 -0.67 -27.29 8.50
N PRO A 467 -1.96 -27.58 8.72
CA PRO A 467 -2.86 -28.09 7.68
C PRO A 467 -2.97 -27.19 6.45
N SER A 468 -2.85 -25.87 6.64
CA SER A 468 -2.80 -24.91 5.56
C SER A 468 -1.37 -24.39 5.37
N VAL A 469 -0.86 -24.44 4.14
CA VAL A 469 0.47 -23.90 3.84
C VAL A 469 0.41 -22.37 3.82
N LEU A 470 1.09 -21.72 4.76
CA LEU A 470 1.24 -20.26 4.83
C LEU A 470 2.29 -19.76 3.82
N ALA A 471 2.03 -20.00 2.55
CA ALA A 471 3.00 -19.82 1.47
C ALA A 471 3.62 -18.41 1.46
N GLY A 472 4.95 -18.36 1.43
CA GLY A 472 5.74 -17.12 1.34
C GLY A 472 6.10 -16.46 2.67
N ALA A 473 5.59 -16.94 3.81
CA ALA A 473 5.97 -16.40 5.10
C ALA A 473 7.45 -16.66 5.39
N LEU A 474 8.19 -15.61 5.74
CA LEU A 474 9.57 -15.70 6.21
C LEU A 474 9.54 -15.93 7.72
N VAL A 475 10.04 -17.08 8.17
CA VAL A 475 10.13 -17.35 9.61
C VAL A 475 11.27 -16.55 10.24
N GLY A 476 11.18 -16.34 11.56
CA GLY A 476 12.16 -15.60 12.35
C GLY A 476 13.61 -15.96 12.04
N GLY A 477 13.90 -17.26 11.90
CA GLY A 477 15.17 -17.76 11.36
C GLY A 477 15.99 -18.55 12.36
N PRO A 478 17.25 -18.84 12.03
CA PRO A 478 18.10 -19.63 12.90
C PRO A 478 18.61 -18.80 14.08
N ALA A 479 19.08 -19.52 15.10
CA ALA A 479 19.95 -18.94 16.11
C ALA A 479 21.33 -18.62 15.51
N ARG A 480 22.14 -17.93 16.31
CA ARG A 480 23.50 -17.48 15.97
C ARG A 480 24.48 -18.56 15.50
N ASP A 481 24.22 -19.82 15.80
CA ASP A 481 25.02 -21.00 15.44
C ASP A 481 24.42 -21.79 14.26
N ASP A 482 23.51 -21.16 13.52
CA ASP A 482 22.71 -21.74 12.44
C ASP A 482 21.71 -22.82 12.92
N SER A 483 21.52 -23.02 14.23
CA SER A 483 20.53 -23.99 14.72
C SER A 483 19.10 -23.50 14.52
N TYR A 484 18.29 -24.33 13.88
CA TYR A 484 16.88 -24.08 13.62
C TYR A 484 16.09 -25.39 13.80
N THR A 485 14.96 -25.29 14.48
CA THR A 485 14.02 -26.39 14.69
C THR A 485 12.65 -25.92 14.24
N ASP A 486 12.02 -26.64 13.32
CA ASP A 486 10.66 -26.35 12.86
C ASP A 486 9.64 -26.79 13.92
N ASN A 487 9.25 -25.86 14.79
CA ASN A 487 8.41 -26.09 15.95
C ASN A 487 7.42 -24.94 16.15
N ARG A 488 6.12 -25.26 16.12
CA ARG A 488 5.04 -24.28 16.31
C ARG A 488 5.10 -23.56 17.64
N ARG A 489 5.66 -24.15 18.70
CA ARG A 489 5.83 -23.49 20.00
C ARG A 489 7.06 -22.59 20.11
N ASP A 490 8.00 -22.71 19.18
CA ASP A 490 9.17 -21.83 19.13
C ASP A 490 8.78 -20.54 18.40
N TYR A 491 8.14 -19.65 19.14
CA TYR A 491 7.70 -18.34 18.66
C TYR A 491 8.87 -17.38 18.40
N MET A 492 10.14 -17.75 18.63
CA MET A 492 11.26 -16.90 18.21
C MET A 492 11.71 -17.27 16.81
N LYS A 493 11.95 -18.56 16.56
CA LYS A 493 12.50 -19.05 15.29
C LYS A 493 11.42 -19.30 14.23
N ASN A 494 10.19 -19.64 14.65
CA ASN A 494 9.07 -20.00 13.76
C ASN A 494 7.95 -18.95 13.75
N GLU A 495 8.12 -17.83 14.43
CA GLU A 495 7.23 -16.68 14.24
C GLU A 495 7.34 -16.15 12.80
N VAL A 496 6.21 -15.62 12.34
CA VAL A 496 6.00 -15.00 11.04
C VAL A 496 5.21 -13.73 11.29
N ALA A 497 5.61 -12.62 10.70
CA ALA A 497 5.00 -11.32 10.92
C ALA A 497 5.03 -10.44 9.67
N LEU A 498 4.14 -9.45 9.62
CA LEU A 498 4.07 -8.49 8.51
C LEU A 498 5.43 -7.85 8.22
N ASP A 499 6.13 -7.42 9.26
CA ASP A 499 7.41 -6.70 9.18
C ASP A 499 8.57 -7.64 8.81
N PHE A 500 8.47 -8.95 9.12
CA PHE A 500 9.48 -9.94 8.72
C PHE A 500 9.53 -10.06 7.20
N ASN A 501 8.38 -10.04 6.55
CA ASN A 501 8.28 -10.15 5.09
C ASN A 501 8.53 -8.83 4.36
N ALA A 502 8.51 -7.66 5.03
CA ALA A 502 8.45 -6.37 4.35
C ALA A 502 9.72 -6.04 3.56
N GLY A 503 10.87 -5.91 4.25
CA GLY A 503 12.15 -5.70 3.58
C GLY A 503 12.62 -6.92 2.80
N PHE A 504 12.18 -8.13 3.18
CA PHE A 504 12.42 -9.34 2.39
C PHE A 504 11.76 -9.28 1.00
N THR A 505 10.49 -8.90 0.93
CA THR A 505 9.77 -8.67 -0.32
C THR A 505 10.48 -7.60 -1.15
N ALA A 506 10.95 -6.55 -0.48
CA ALA A 506 11.68 -5.47 -1.11
C ALA A 506 13.00 -5.92 -1.74
N ALA A 507 13.79 -6.70 -0.99
CA ALA A 507 15.04 -7.27 -1.47
C ALA A 507 14.82 -8.27 -2.61
N LEU A 508 13.77 -9.09 -2.56
CA LEU A 508 13.40 -10.00 -3.66
C LEU A 508 13.09 -9.24 -4.95
N ALA A 509 12.36 -8.12 -4.87
CA ALA A 509 12.10 -7.29 -6.04
C ALA A 509 13.39 -6.67 -6.62
N GLY A 510 14.29 -6.20 -5.75
CA GLY A 510 15.60 -5.69 -6.15
C GLY A 510 16.45 -6.74 -6.86
N LEU A 511 16.56 -7.95 -6.31
CA LEU A 511 17.28 -9.05 -6.95
C LEU A 511 16.59 -9.52 -8.23
N THR A 512 15.26 -9.57 -8.28
CA THR A 512 14.51 -9.92 -9.50
C THR A 512 14.83 -8.94 -10.62
N GLY A 513 14.83 -7.64 -10.33
CA GLY A 513 15.16 -6.60 -11.32
C GLY A 513 16.62 -6.68 -11.79
N LEU A 514 17.55 -6.91 -10.87
CA LEU A 514 18.98 -7.03 -11.18
C LEU A 514 19.28 -8.30 -11.99
N GLU A 515 18.68 -9.44 -11.63
CA GLU A 515 18.81 -10.70 -12.36
C GLU A 515 18.30 -10.59 -13.79
N GLN A 516 17.16 -9.94 -14.00
CA GLN A 516 16.64 -9.65 -15.34
C GLN A 516 17.61 -8.76 -16.14
N GLY A 517 18.21 -7.75 -15.49
CA GLY A 517 19.23 -6.90 -16.10
C GLY A 517 20.50 -7.66 -16.48
N LEU A 518 20.96 -8.57 -15.62
CA LEU A 518 22.09 -9.46 -15.86
C LEU A 518 21.83 -10.40 -17.03
N GLN A 519 20.67 -11.05 -17.06
CA GLN A 519 20.25 -11.93 -18.16
C GLN A 519 20.21 -11.17 -19.49
N ALA A 520 19.64 -9.96 -19.51
CA ALA A 520 19.60 -9.11 -20.71
C ALA A 520 21.01 -8.70 -21.19
N ALA A 521 21.97 -8.57 -20.27
CA ALA A 521 23.37 -8.31 -20.57
C ALA A 521 24.19 -9.57 -20.91
N GLY A 522 23.56 -10.76 -20.97
CA GLY A 522 24.25 -12.03 -21.18
C GLY A 522 25.21 -12.40 -20.03
N CYS A 523 24.98 -11.88 -18.82
CA CYS A 523 25.85 -12.08 -17.68
C CYS A 523 25.22 -12.97 -16.60
N SER A 524 26.05 -13.83 -15.99
CA SER A 524 25.70 -14.62 -14.81
C SER A 524 26.04 -13.89 -13.51
N TRP A 525 25.40 -14.28 -12.41
CA TRP A 525 25.75 -13.79 -11.08
C TRP A 525 27.22 -14.03 -10.71
N THR A 526 27.78 -15.17 -11.09
CA THR A 526 29.20 -15.49 -10.87
C THR A 526 30.10 -14.48 -11.55
N ASN A 527 29.85 -14.20 -12.84
CA ASN A 527 30.65 -13.24 -13.59
C ASN A 527 30.45 -11.81 -13.07
N TYR A 528 29.23 -11.46 -12.67
CA TYR A 528 28.93 -10.16 -12.10
C TYR A 528 29.65 -9.93 -10.77
N CYS A 529 29.57 -10.88 -9.84
CA CYS A 529 30.24 -10.79 -8.55
C CYS A 529 31.76 -10.90 -8.65
N ALA A 530 32.29 -11.53 -9.70
CA ALA A 530 33.71 -11.51 -10.06
C ALA A 530 34.12 -10.23 -10.83
N MET A 531 33.19 -9.29 -11.06
CA MET A 531 33.39 -8.07 -11.85
C MET A 531 33.85 -8.32 -13.30
N ALA A 532 33.58 -9.51 -13.84
CA ALA A 532 33.88 -9.88 -15.23
C ALA A 532 32.84 -9.34 -16.24
N CYS A 533 31.75 -8.75 -15.75
CA CYS A 533 30.75 -8.06 -16.56
C CYS A 533 30.15 -6.89 -15.77
N SER A 534 29.37 -6.05 -16.45
CA SER A 534 28.52 -5.06 -15.80
C SER A 534 27.13 -5.03 -16.42
N THR A 535 26.15 -4.50 -15.69
CA THR A 535 24.82 -4.21 -16.24
C THR A 535 24.71 -2.71 -16.52
N ALA A 536 24.20 -2.36 -17.70
CA ALA A 536 23.58 -1.04 -17.86
C ALA A 536 22.35 -0.94 -16.92
N SER A 537 21.88 0.27 -16.67
CA SER A 537 20.69 0.56 -15.87
C SER A 537 19.51 -0.37 -16.18
N SER A 538 18.66 -0.63 -15.18
CA SER A 538 17.51 -1.54 -15.29
C SER A 538 16.73 -1.33 -16.60
N PRO A 539 16.39 -2.39 -17.36
CA PRO A 539 15.67 -2.25 -18.62
C PRO A 539 14.33 -1.52 -18.38
N PRO A 540 13.89 -0.68 -19.35
CA PRO A 540 12.68 0.13 -19.23
C PRO A 540 11.48 -0.74 -18.84
N SER A 541 10.57 -0.17 -18.04
CA SER A 541 9.35 -0.84 -17.63
C SER A 541 8.59 -1.33 -18.86
N PRO A 542 8.16 -2.60 -18.91
CA PRO A 542 7.28 -3.03 -19.99
C PRO A 542 5.99 -2.20 -19.96
N PRO A 543 5.35 -1.96 -21.12
CA PRO A 543 4.04 -1.33 -21.13
C PRO A 543 3.06 -2.09 -20.23
N PRO A 544 2.07 -1.41 -19.62
CA PRO A 544 1.08 -2.07 -18.78
C PRO A 544 0.49 -3.28 -19.51
N ALA A 545 0.39 -4.41 -18.82
CA ALA A 545 -0.28 -5.57 -19.38
C ALA A 545 -1.70 -5.17 -19.80
N PRO A 546 -2.19 -5.62 -20.97
CA PRO A 546 -3.56 -5.37 -21.38
C PRO A 546 -4.50 -5.85 -20.26
N SER A 547 -5.55 -5.08 -19.97
CA SER A 547 -6.52 -5.43 -18.94
C SER A 547 -6.97 -6.88 -19.15
N PRO A 548 -6.96 -7.74 -18.12
CA PRO A 548 -7.41 -9.11 -18.26
C PRO A 548 -8.82 -9.10 -18.84
N LYS A 549 -9.05 -9.94 -19.87
CA LYS A 549 -10.39 -10.18 -20.39
C LYS A 549 -11.31 -10.52 -19.20
N PRO A 550 -12.55 -10.00 -19.15
CA PRO A 550 -13.51 -10.43 -18.15
C PRO A 550 -13.51 -11.96 -18.12
N PHE A 551 -13.40 -12.53 -16.91
CA PHE A 551 -13.69 -13.95 -16.76
C PHE A 551 -15.05 -14.21 -17.39
N PRO A 552 -15.21 -15.23 -18.25
CA PRO A 552 -16.53 -15.60 -18.72
C PRO A 552 -17.42 -15.77 -17.49
N PRO A 553 -18.63 -15.20 -17.48
CA PRO A 553 -19.55 -15.40 -16.38
C PRO A 553 -19.68 -16.91 -16.12
N PRO A 554 -19.66 -17.36 -14.85
CA PRO A 554 -19.90 -18.76 -14.55
C PRO A 554 -21.19 -19.19 -15.26
N PRO A 555 -21.24 -20.42 -15.82
CA PRO A 555 -22.46 -20.91 -16.43
C PRO A 555 -23.62 -20.72 -15.44
N PRO A 556 -24.80 -20.28 -15.91
CA PRO A 556 -25.95 -20.05 -15.04
C PRO A 556 -26.16 -21.31 -14.21
N ALA A 557 -26.26 -21.11 -12.89
CA ALA A 557 -26.57 -22.20 -11.98
C ALA A 557 -27.81 -22.94 -12.51
N PRO A 558 -27.82 -24.29 -12.50
CA PRO A 558 -29.00 -25.04 -12.91
C PRO A 558 -30.21 -24.52 -12.13
N SER A 559 -31.30 -24.25 -12.84
CA SER A 559 -32.53 -23.73 -12.25
C SER A 559 -32.88 -24.54 -11.01
N PRO A 560 -33.18 -23.90 -9.86
CA PRO A 560 -33.56 -24.61 -8.65
C PRO A 560 -34.76 -25.50 -8.98
N ARG A 561 -34.59 -26.80 -8.74
CA ARG A 561 -35.69 -27.76 -8.80
C ARG A 561 -36.80 -27.24 -7.87
N PRO A 562 -38.07 -27.19 -8.30
CA PRO A 562 -39.15 -26.74 -7.44
C PRO A 562 -39.13 -27.54 -6.14
N PHE A 563 -39.09 -26.83 -5.02
CA PHE A 563 -39.20 -27.42 -3.70
C PHE A 563 -40.54 -28.19 -3.62
N PRO A 564 -40.55 -29.44 -3.13
CA PRO A 564 -41.80 -30.10 -2.79
C PRO A 564 -42.53 -29.28 -1.71
N PRO A 565 -43.87 -29.25 -1.72
CA PRO A 565 -44.64 -28.50 -0.73
C PRO A 565 -44.31 -28.99 0.69
N PRO A 566 -44.32 -28.09 1.69
CA PRO A 566 -44.01 -28.45 3.07
C PRO A 566 -45.00 -29.52 3.57
N SER A 567 -44.48 -30.61 4.11
CA SER A 567 -45.29 -31.55 4.88
C SER A 567 -45.89 -30.86 6.10
N PRO A 568 -47.13 -31.20 6.51
CA PRO A 568 -47.78 -30.61 7.66
C PRO A 568 -46.96 -30.85 8.93
N SER A 569 -46.77 -29.77 9.69
CA SER A 569 -46.09 -29.76 10.99
C SER A 569 -46.77 -30.75 11.95
N PRO A 570 -46.05 -31.62 12.65
CA PRO A 570 -46.64 -32.49 13.66
C PRO A 570 -47.15 -31.64 14.84
N SER A 571 -48.38 -31.91 15.29
CA SER A 571 -48.99 -31.30 16.47
C SER A 571 -48.08 -31.42 17.71
N PRO A 572 -48.06 -30.39 18.58
CA PRO A 572 -47.27 -30.42 19.79
C PRO A 572 -47.72 -31.55 20.73
N LYS A 573 -46.76 -32.38 21.14
CA LYS A 573 -46.93 -33.41 22.17
C LYS A 573 -47.17 -32.73 23.54
N PRO A 574 -48.10 -33.21 24.38
CA PRO A 574 -48.31 -32.66 25.72
C PRO A 574 -47.04 -32.76 26.58
N PRO A 575 -46.80 -31.79 27.48
CA PRO A 575 -45.65 -31.82 28.38
C PRO A 575 -45.74 -33.01 29.36
N PRO A 576 -44.61 -33.64 29.72
CA PRO A 576 -44.59 -34.67 30.76
C PRO A 576 -44.90 -34.08 32.15
N PRO A 577 -45.51 -34.88 33.06
CA PRO A 577 -45.76 -34.44 34.43
C PRO A 577 -44.45 -34.23 35.21
N PRO A 578 -44.45 -33.37 36.24
CA PRO A 578 -43.24 -33.04 36.99
C PRO A 578 -42.71 -34.24 37.78
N SER A 579 -41.45 -34.60 37.55
CA SER A 579 -40.72 -35.53 38.39
C SER A 579 -40.35 -34.91 39.75
N PRO A 580 -40.32 -35.70 40.83
CA PRO A 580 -40.11 -35.20 42.19
C PRO A 580 -38.71 -34.62 42.42
N LYS A 581 -38.68 -33.58 43.25
CA LYS A 581 -37.52 -32.80 43.69
C LYS A 581 -36.39 -33.70 44.23
N PRO A 582 -35.12 -33.53 43.78
CA PRO A 582 -33.98 -34.18 44.42
C PRO A 582 -33.79 -33.67 45.85
N SER A 583 -33.74 -34.58 46.82
CA SER A 583 -33.31 -34.29 48.18
C SER A 583 -31.85 -33.82 48.19
N SER A 584 -31.59 -32.77 48.97
CA SER A 584 -30.27 -32.19 49.21
C SER A 584 -29.24 -33.22 49.70
N PRO A 585 -27.97 -33.15 49.27
CA PRO A 585 -26.90 -33.94 49.87
C PRO A 585 -26.58 -33.43 51.28
N PRO A 586 -26.15 -34.31 52.21
CA PRO A 586 -25.81 -33.92 53.57
C PRO A 586 -24.56 -33.04 53.62
N THR A 587 -24.63 -32.01 54.46
CA THR A 587 -23.59 -31.04 54.79
C THR A 587 -22.35 -31.73 55.39
N PRO A 588 -21.10 -31.40 54.96
CA PRO A 588 -19.90 -31.85 55.63
C PRO A 588 -19.75 -31.21 57.03
N PRO A 589 -19.16 -31.90 58.03
CA PRO A 589 -18.90 -31.32 59.34
C PRO A 589 -17.82 -30.22 59.28
N PRO A 590 -17.85 -29.24 60.22
CA PRO A 590 -16.92 -28.11 60.21
C PRO A 590 -15.49 -28.55 60.55
N PRO A 591 -14.46 -27.90 59.95
CA PRO A 591 -13.07 -28.18 60.31
C PRO A 591 -12.74 -27.66 61.72
N SER A 592 -12.04 -28.48 62.50
CA SER A 592 -11.49 -28.11 63.81
C SER A 592 -10.43 -27.01 63.69
N PRO A 593 -10.30 -26.11 64.69
CA PRO A 593 -9.40 -24.96 64.63
C PRO A 593 -7.94 -25.39 64.84
N LYS A 594 -7.05 -24.93 63.95
CA LYS A 594 -5.59 -25.02 64.12
C LYS A 594 -5.04 -23.71 64.71
N PRO A 595 -4.03 -23.72 65.59
CA PRO A 595 -3.69 -22.59 66.47
C PRO A 595 -3.07 -21.40 65.76
N SER A 596 -3.38 -20.19 66.26
CA SER A 596 -2.76 -18.92 65.88
C SER A 596 -1.25 -18.86 66.16
N PRO A 597 -0.44 -18.32 65.25
CA PRO A 597 0.91 -17.83 65.57
C PRO A 597 0.88 -16.43 66.24
N PRO A 598 1.89 -16.08 67.05
CA PRO A 598 1.92 -14.85 67.83
C PRO A 598 2.19 -13.61 66.96
N PRO A 599 1.76 -12.41 67.40
CA PRO A 599 1.93 -11.19 66.63
C PRO A 599 3.36 -10.64 66.77
N THR A 600 3.97 -10.27 65.64
CA THR A 600 5.15 -9.39 65.60
C THR A 600 4.76 -7.98 65.12
N PRO A 601 5.44 -6.93 65.61
CA PRO A 601 4.91 -5.57 65.69
C PRO A 601 5.02 -4.78 64.37
N SER A 602 4.00 -3.96 64.10
CA SER A 602 4.00 -2.98 62.99
C SER A 602 4.77 -1.69 63.36
N PRO A 603 5.43 -1.03 62.38
CA PRO A 603 6.14 0.23 62.57
C PRO A 603 5.21 1.44 62.74
N PRO A 604 5.68 2.56 63.32
CA PRO A 604 4.85 3.69 63.70
C PRO A 604 4.42 4.57 62.50
N SER A 605 3.16 4.98 62.52
CA SER A 605 2.55 5.95 61.60
C SER A 605 3.19 7.34 61.68
N PRO A 606 3.42 8.03 60.56
CA PRO A 606 3.71 9.46 60.56
C PRO A 606 2.44 10.31 60.77
N ARG A 607 2.68 11.42 61.47
CA ARG A 607 1.80 12.47 61.99
C ARG A 607 0.79 13.06 60.98
N PRO A 608 -0.42 13.47 61.40
CA PRO A 608 -1.37 14.19 60.55
C PRO A 608 -0.90 15.62 60.25
N SER A 609 -0.96 16.03 58.99
CA SER A 609 -0.88 17.42 58.55
C SER A 609 -2.19 18.18 58.89
N PRO A 610 -2.13 19.50 59.17
CA PRO A 610 -3.28 20.28 59.59
C PRO A 610 -4.31 20.49 58.47
N PRO A 611 -5.59 20.74 58.83
CA PRO A 611 -6.66 20.95 57.85
C PRO A 611 -6.51 22.30 57.11
N PRO A 612 -6.88 22.37 55.83
CA PRO A 612 -6.91 23.63 55.09
C PRO A 612 -8.04 24.55 55.59
N THR A 613 -7.72 25.83 55.68
CA THR A 613 -8.58 26.96 56.03
C THR A 613 -9.75 27.13 55.04
N PRO A 614 -10.95 27.59 55.48
CA PRO A 614 -12.08 27.80 54.58
C PRO A 614 -11.84 29.00 53.66
N SER A 615 -12.11 28.82 52.36
CA SER A 615 -12.18 29.92 51.38
C SER A 615 -13.50 30.71 51.55
N PRO A 616 -13.50 32.04 51.28
CA PRO A 616 -14.67 32.89 51.48
C PRO A 616 -15.81 32.62 50.47
N PRO A 617 -17.07 32.95 50.81
CA PRO A 617 -18.24 32.64 49.99
C PRO A 617 -18.31 33.51 48.73
N ARG A 618 -18.71 32.89 47.61
CA ARG A 618 -18.99 33.58 46.34
C ARG A 618 -20.26 34.45 46.46
N PRO A 619 -20.34 35.60 45.77
CA PRO A 619 -21.54 36.44 45.74
C PRO A 619 -22.67 35.79 44.92
N PRO A 620 -23.95 36.13 45.21
CA PRO A 620 -25.11 35.51 44.58
C PRO A 620 -25.30 35.95 43.12
N SER A 621 -25.77 35.01 42.29
CA SER A 621 -26.14 35.23 40.89
C SER A 621 -27.40 36.09 40.74
N PRO A 622 -27.51 36.94 39.70
CA PRO A 622 -28.69 37.77 39.47
C PRO A 622 -29.88 36.97 38.88
N PRO A 623 -31.13 37.44 39.10
CA PRO A 623 -32.35 36.73 38.71
C PRO A 623 -32.64 36.79 37.18
N PRO A 624 -33.44 35.84 36.65
CA PRO A 624 -33.76 35.77 35.23
C PRO A 624 -34.72 36.90 34.81
N SER A 625 -34.46 37.48 33.64
CA SER A 625 -35.27 38.55 33.03
C SER A 625 -36.49 37.96 32.28
N PRO A 626 -37.64 38.68 32.20
CA PRO A 626 -38.89 38.14 31.67
C PRO A 626 -38.93 38.05 30.14
N SER A 627 -39.64 37.03 29.65
CA SER A 627 -39.89 36.78 28.22
C SER A 627 -40.84 37.81 27.59
N PRO A 628 -40.55 38.34 26.38
CA PRO A 628 -41.51 39.15 25.62
C PRO A 628 -42.56 38.31 24.86
N LYS A 629 -43.77 38.85 24.81
CA LYS A 629 -45.01 38.36 24.16
C LYS A 629 -44.88 38.28 22.62
N PRO A 630 -45.64 37.41 21.91
CA PRO A 630 -45.48 37.21 20.46
C PRO A 630 -46.21 38.26 19.62
N SER A 631 -45.59 38.61 18.49
CA SER A 631 -46.13 39.44 17.40
C SER A 631 -46.32 38.60 16.11
N PRO A 632 -47.23 39.02 15.20
CA PRO A 632 -47.89 38.15 14.21
C PRO A 632 -47.01 37.78 13.00
N PRO A 633 -47.40 36.74 12.22
CA PRO A 633 -46.55 36.17 11.18
C PRO A 633 -46.55 37.04 9.89
N PRO A 634 -45.37 37.30 9.29
CA PRO A 634 -45.29 37.73 7.90
C PRO A 634 -45.35 36.54 6.93
N SER A 635 -46.01 36.80 5.81
CA SER A 635 -46.26 35.95 4.63
C SER A 635 -44.99 35.27 4.06
N PRO A 636 -45.09 34.06 3.46
CA PRO A 636 -43.93 33.33 2.98
C PRO A 636 -43.34 33.96 1.70
N SER A 637 -42.05 34.26 1.75
CA SER A 637 -41.19 34.52 0.58
C SER A 637 -40.26 33.32 0.34
N PRO A 638 -39.75 33.15 -0.90
CA PRO A 638 -39.48 31.85 -1.51
C PRO A 638 -38.32 31.11 -0.85
N LYS A 639 -38.49 29.79 -0.75
CA LYS A 639 -37.50 28.83 -0.28
C LYS A 639 -36.17 28.99 -1.04
N PRO A 640 -35.03 29.19 -0.35
CA PRO A 640 -33.71 29.08 -0.97
C PRO A 640 -33.50 27.67 -1.53
N SER A 641 -33.01 27.59 -2.77
CA SER A 641 -32.63 26.34 -3.41
C SER A 641 -31.64 25.55 -2.53
N PRO A 642 -31.81 24.22 -2.43
CA PRO A 642 -30.91 23.39 -1.65
C PRO A 642 -29.48 23.43 -2.22
N PRO A 643 -28.45 23.32 -1.37
CA PRO A 643 -27.07 23.20 -1.81
C PRO A 643 -26.88 21.95 -2.68
N PRO A 644 -25.96 21.98 -3.66
CA PRO A 644 -25.76 20.86 -4.58
C PRO A 644 -25.39 19.60 -3.81
N SER A 645 -26.12 18.52 -4.10
CA SER A 645 -25.91 17.19 -3.53
C SER A 645 -24.53 16.63 -3.91
N PRO A 646 -23.93 15.76 -3.08
CA PRO A 646 -22.71 15.03 -3.45
C PRO A 646 -22.95 14.27 -4.75
N LEU A 647 -22.12 14.54 -5.76
CA LEU A 647 -22.21 14.00 -7.12
C LEU A 647 -22.42 12.47 -7.11
N SER A 648 -23.65 12.03 -7.38
CA SER A 648 -23.91 10.66 -7.82
C SER A 648 -23.21 10.47 -9.16
N SER A 649 -22.53 9.34 -9.34
CA SER A 649 -21.85 8.97 -10.59
C SER A 649 -22.81 8.70 -11.77
N THR A 650 -24.10 9.01 -11.62
CA THR A 650 -25.17 8.85 -12.61
C THR A 650 -26.16 10.01 -12.55
N CYS A 651 -26.66 10.44 -13.72
CA CYS A 651 -27.77 11.39 -13.84
C CYS A 651 -29.07 10.85 -13.24
N ASP A 652 -30.00 11.76 -12.96
CA ASP A 652 -31.33 11.43 -12.44
C ASP A 652 -32.10 10.54 -13.44
N PRO A 653 -32.53 9.32 -13.05
CA PRO A 653 -33.30 8.43 -13.93
C PRO A 653 -34.62 9.02 -14.45
N SER A 654 -35.16 10.07 -13.82
CA SER A 654 -36.34 10.79 -14.27
C SER A 654 -36.05 11.85 -15.33
N ASP A 655 -34.78 12.25 -15.55
CA ASP A 655 -34.39 13.17 -16.62
C ASP A 655 -34.52 12.45 -17.98
N SER A 656 -35.31 13.02 -18.88
CA SER A 656 -35.48 12.56 -20.27
C SER A 656 -34.16 12.32 -21.01
N ALA A 657 -33.15 13.17 -20.80
CA ALA A 657 -31.82 12.96 -21.38
C ALA A 657 -31.12 11.75 -20.73
N CYS A 658 -31.30 11.54 -19.43
CA CYS A 658 -30.71 10.39 -18.75
C CYS A 658 -31.29 9.06 -19.25
N GLN A 659 -32.59 9.04 -19.59
CA GLN A 659 -33.26 7.89 -20.18
C GLN A 659 -32.73 7.56 -21.58
N GLU A 660 -32.38 8.59 -22.36
CA GLU A 660 -31.85 8.44 -23.70
C GLU A 660 -30.49 7.70 -23.73
N CYS A 661 -29.74 7.73 -22.63
CA CYS A 661 -28.51 6.93 -22.47
C CYS A 661 -28.73 5.40 -22.48
N SER A 662 -29.98 4.94 -22.55
CA SER A 662 -30.33 3.52 -22.65
C SER A 662 -30.69 3.09 -24.09
N LYS A 663 -30.63 4.00 -25.06
CA LYS A 663 -30.88 3.67 -26.48
C LYS A 663 -29.71 2.91 -27.08
N SER A 664 -29.99 2.07 -28.08
CA SER A 664 -29.02 1.16 -28.70
C SER A 664 -27.86 1.85 -29.44
N TYR A 665 -28.05 3.09 -29.89
CA TYR A 665 -26.98 3.88 -30.52
C TYR A 665 -26.00 4.49 -29.48
N ILE A 666 -26.34 4.43 -28.19
CA ILE A 666 -25.45 4.77 -27.08
C ILE A 666 -24.76 3.49 -26.60
N THR A 667 -23.57 3.24 -27.12
CA THR A 667 -22.70 2.12 -26.73
C THR A 667 -21.96 2.37 -25.42
N ALA A 668 -21.74 3.64 -25.05
CA ALA A 668 -21.09 4.09 -23.82
C ALA A 668 -22.09 4.64 -22.78
N ALA A 669 -23.05 3.82 -22.35
CA ALA A 669 -24.18 4.25 -21.51
C ALA A 669 -23.77 4.90 -20.17
N ILE A 670 -22.69 4.44 -19.53
CA ILE A 670 -22.18 5.05 -18.28
C ILE A 670 -21.64 6.45 -18.56
N SER A 671 -20.76 6.58 -19.56
CA SER A 671 -20.21 7.88 -19.97
C SER A 671 -21.30 8.85 -20.41
N CYS A 672 -22.37 8.35 -21.05
CA CYS A 672 -23.53 9.15 -21.40
C CYS A 672 -24.25 9.69 -20.16
N ARG A 673 -24.53 8.83 -19.17
CA ARG A 673 -25.18 9.26 -17.92
C ARG A 673 -24.34 10.27 -17.13
N THR A 674 -23.02 10.09 -17.15
CA THR A 674 -22.08 11.06 -16.57
C THR A 674 -22.11 12.38 -17.35
N CYS A 675 -22.06 12.34 -18.68
CA CYS A 675 -22.16 13.53 -19.53
C CYS A 675 -23.43 14.33 -19.24
N VAL A 676 -24.60 13.66 -19.22
CA VAL A 676 -25.89 14.30 -18.90
C VAL A 676 -25.83 14.98 -17.54
N SER A 677 -25.35 14.27 -16.52
CA SER A 677 -25.20 14.84 -15.17
C SER A 677 -24.27 16.05 -15.16
N SER A 678 -23.14 15.98 -15.86
CA SER A 678 -22.18 17.09 -15.95
C SER A 678 -22.78 18.30 -16.65
N MET A 679 -23.47 18.12 -17.77
CA MET A 679 -24.13 19.20 -18.51
C MET A 679 -25.19 19.89 -17.66
N ARG A 680 -26.03 19.12 -16.95
CA ARG A 680 -27.02 19.67 -16.01
C ARG A 680 -26.35 20.45 -14.87
N SER A 681 -25.24 19.95 -14.33
CA SER A 681 -24.54 20.61 -13.22
C SER A 681 -23.97 21.99 -13.57
N ILE A 682 -23.67 22.24 -14.85
CA ILE A 682 -23.19 23.53 -15.36
C ILE A 682 -24.31 24.37 -16.01
N GLY A 683 -25.58 23.98 -15.85
CA GLY A 683 -26.73 24.68 -16.42
C GLY A 683 -26.82 24.63 -17.94
N GLN A 684 -26.19 23.64 -18.58
CA GLN A 684 -26.16 23.48 -20.03
C GLN A 684 -27.14 22.40 -20.51
N ASP A 685 -27.48 22.46 -21.80
CA ASP A 685 -28.37 21.48 -22.42
C ASP A 685 -27.71 20.10 -22.54
N ALA A 686 -28.23 19.11 -21.82
CA ALA A 686 -27.74 17.74 -21.82
C ALA A 686 -28.00 17.00 -23.14
N TRP A 687 -28.90 17.50 -24.01
CA TRP A 687 -29.11 16.90 -25.34
C TRP A 687 -27.85 16.96 -26.22
N ARG A 688 -26.92 17.86 -25.88
CA ARG A 688 -25.59 17.96 -26.51
C ARG A 688 -24.74 16.71 -26.33
N CYS A 689 -24.97 15.90 -25.29
CA CYS A 689 -24.25 14.64 -25.12
C CYS A 689 -24.53 13.66 -26.28
N PHE A 690 -25.71 13.73 -26.90
CA PHE A 690 -26.10 12.77 -27.93
C PHE A 690 -25.51 13.09 -29.31
N THR A 691 -24.91 14.26 -29.52
CA THR A 691 -24.18 14.56 -30.78
C THR A 691 -22.97 13.64 -30.97
N CYS A 692 -22.40 13.11 -29.87
CA CYS A 692 -21.36 12.09 -29.92
C CYS A 692 -21.82 10.77 -30.57
N ALA A 693 -23.13 10.54 -30.68
CA ALA A 693 -23.70 9.29 -31.17
C ALA A 693 -24.61 9.48 -32.39
N ASN A 694 -25.18 10.67 -32.55
CA ASN A 694 -26.14 11.03 -33.59
C ASN A 694 -25.82 12.39 -34.26
N GLY A 695 -24.57 12.85 -34.15
CA GLY A 695 -24.08 14.04 -34.82
C GLY A 695 -23.65 13.78 -36.28
N PRO A 696 -23.00 14.76 -36.95
CA PRO A 696 -22.56 14.64 -38.34
C PRO A 696 -21.59 13.47 -38.58
N PHE A 697 -20.83 13.11 -37.54
CA PHE A 697 -19.92 11.95 -37.53
C PHE A 697 -20.30 11.01 -36.38
N PRO A 698 -21.32 10.15 -36.56
CA PRO A 698 -21.85 9.34 -35.48
C PRO A 698 -20.81 8.28 -35.04
N ILE A 699 -20.44 8.31 -33.75
CA ILE A 699 -19.49 7.36 -33.19
C ILE A 699 -20.22 6.09 -32.75
N SER A 700 -19.96 4.98 -33.45
CA SER A 700 -20.44 3.65 -33.08
C SER A 700 -19.47 2.87 -32.17
N ASN A 701 -18.22 3.34 -32.02
CA ASN A 701 -17.21 2.73 -31.17
C ASN A 701 -17.34 3.22 -29.72
N SER A 702 -17.63 2.31 -28.79
CA SER A 702 -17.81 2.64 -27.36
C SER A 702 -16.64 3.40 -26.74
N SER A 703 -15.38 3.10 -27.10
CA SER A 703 -14.22 3.76 -26.53
C SER A 703 -14.09 5.21 -27.01
N MET A 704 -14.38 5.47 -28.28
CA MET A 704 -14.43 6.83 -28.82
C MET A 704 -15.63 7.61 -28.26
N GLN A 705 -16.78 6.93 -28.12
CA GLN A 705 -18.00 7.54 -27.60
C GLN A 705 -17.80 7.93 -26.12
N SER A 706 -17.09 7.12 -25.34
CA SER A 706 -16.68 7.46 -23.97
C SER A 706 -15.77 8.69 -23.90
N VAL A 707 -14.86 8.89 -24.85
CA VAL A 707 -14.00 10.10 -24.89
C VAL A 707 -14.82 11.34 -25.23
N CYS A 708 -15.67 11.25 -26.25
CA CYS A 708 -16.54 12.36 -26.65
C CYS A 708 -17.48 12.77 -25.50
N LEU A 709 -18.16 11.80 -24.89
CA LEU A 709 -19.13 12.00 -23.81
C LEU A 709 -18.47 12.41 -22.48
N GLY A 710 -17.41 11.71 -22.08
CA GLY A 710 -16.85 11.83 -20.74
C GLY A 710 -15.85 12.97 -20.58
N GLU A 711 -15.23 13.43 -21.66
CA GLU A 711 -14.07 14.33 -21.58
C GLU A 711 -14.23 15.57 -22.45
N CYS A 712 -14.71 15.39 -23.67
CA CYS A 712 -14.68 16.46 -24.66
C CYS A 712 -15.93 17.35 -24.61
N VAL A 713 -17.15 16.80 -24.69
CA VAL A 713 -18.40 17.60 -24.64
C VAL A 713 -18.53 18.42 -23.36
N PRO A 714 -18.36 17.87 -22.13
CA PRO A 714 -18.46 18.67 -20.92
C PRO A 714 -17.40 19.78 -20.84
N ALA A 715 -16.20 19.52 -21.34
CA ALA A 715 -15.10 20.49 -21.30
C ALA A 715 -15.30 21.66 -22.27
N THR A 716 -15.82 21.40 -23.47
CA THR A 716 -16.05 22.46 -24.45
C THR A 716 -17.34 23.23 -24.15
N ALA A 717 -18.37 22.57 -23.61
CA ALA A 717 -19.58 23.22 -23.11
C ALA A 717 -19.28 24.23 -21.99
N ALA A 718 -18.38 23.89 -21.05
CA ALA A 718 -17.95 24.81 -19.99
C ALA A 718 -17.24 26.08 -20.52
N LYS A 719 -16.75 26.05 -21.77
CA LYS A 719 -16.12 27.18 -22.46
C LYS A 719 -17.05 27.95 -23.41
N GLY A 720 -18.30 27.50 -23.58
CA GLY A 720 -19.21 28.05 -24.59
C GLY A 720 -18.86 27.68 -26.04
N ALA A 721 -18.08 26.60 -26.25
CA ALA A 721 -17.70 26.09 -27.59
C ALA A 721 -18.34 24.71 -27.81
N ASP A 722 -19.64 24.69 -28.01
CA ASP A 722 -20.51 23.51 -27.89
C ASP A 722 -20.57 22.59 -29.12
N TRP A 723 -20.08 23.04 -30.27
CA TRP A 723 -20.17 22.33 -31.56
C TRP A 723 -18.85 21.67 -32.01
N ALA A 724 -17.74 21.91 -31.30
CA ALA A 724 -16.40 21.52 -31.77
C ALA A 724 -16.06 20.03 -31.53
N CYS A 725 -16.73 19.39 -30.58
CA CYS A 725 -16.31 18.06 -30.14
C CYS A 725 -16.71 16.96 -31.13
N ASP A 726 -17.98 16.93 -31.53
CA ASP A 726 -18.51 16.00 -32.53
C ASP A 726 -18.10 16.37 -33.95
N GLN A 727 -17.76 17.63 -34.22
CA GLN A 727 -17.28 18.05 -35.54
C GLN A 727 -15.79 17.78 -35.77
N TYR A 728 -14.95 17.76 -34.72
CA TYR A 728 -13.50 17.64 -34.89
C TYR A 728 -12.89 16.42 -34.21
N CYS A 729 -13.28 16.17 -32.95
CA CYS A 729 -12.70 15.07 -32.19
C CYS A 729 -13.42 13.74 -32.45
N ALA A 730 -14.55 13.77 -33.17
CA ALA A 730 -15.23 12.60 -33.70
C ALA A 730 -15.04 12.42 -35.22
N ASP A 731 -14.47 13.40 -35.94
CA ASP A 731 -14.28 13.33 -37.39
C ASP A 731 -13.23 12.26 -37.75
N PRO A 732 -13.62 11.17 -38.44
CA PRO A 732 -12.70 10.10 -38.82
C PRO A 732 -11.55 10.58 -39.71
N SER A 733 -11.72 11.66 -40.48
CA SER A 733 -10.67 12.23 -41.32
C SER A 733 -9.54 12.87 -40.50
N LEU A 734 -9.83 13.31 -39.27
CA LEU A 734 -8.87 13.92 -38.36
C LEU A 734 -8.29 12.87 -37.41
N VAL A 735 -9.16 12.09 -36.78
CA VAL A 735 -8.77 11.17 -35.69
C VAL A 735 -8.64 9.71 -36.10
N ALA A 736 -8.92 9.35 -37.35
CA ALA A 736 -8.80 7.97 -37.87
C ALA A 736 -9.53 6.90 -37.02
N ASN A 737 -10.63 7.29 -36.37
CA ASN A 737 -11.33 6.47 -35.38
C ASN A 737 -10.46 5.96 -34.20
N ASP A 738 -9.40 6.69 -33.86
CA ASP A 738 -8.49 6.38 -32.76
C ASP A 738 -8.90 7.16 -31.48
N PRO A 739 -9.33 6.47 -30.40
CA PRO A 739 -9.66 7.10 -29.12
C PRO A 739 -8.53 7.96 -28.53
N THR A 740 -7.28 7.61 -28.82
CA THR A 740 -6.10 8.36 -28.37
C THR A 740 -6.02 9.71 -29.08
N ARG A 741 -6.21 9.73 -30.41
CA ARG A 741 -6.22 10.98 -31.19
C ARG A 741 -7.44 11.84 -30.86
N SER A 742 -8.60 11.22 -30.65
CA SER A 742 -9.81 11.91 -30.17
C SER A 742 -9.58 12.59 -28.83
N ARG A 743 -8.89 11.93 -27.89
CA ARG A 743 -8.53 12.49 -26.58
C ARG A 743 -7.51 13.63 -26.70
N GLN A 744 -6.53 13.50 -27.58
CA GLN A 744 -5.55 14.56 -27.86
C GLN A 744 -6.25 15.81 -28.43
N CYS A 745 -7.19 15.63 -29.37
CA CYS A 745 -8.04 16.70 -29.89
C CYS A 745 -8.88 17.35 -28.79
N GLY A 746 -9.57 16.57 -27.95
CA GLY A 746 -10.37 17.09 -26.83
C GLY A 746 -9.54 17.85 -25.81
N THR A 747 -8.32 17.37 -25.52
CA THR A 747 -7.36 18.07 -24.64
C THR A 747 -6.92 19.40 -25.23
N CYS A 748 -6.64 19.46 -26.53
CA CYS A 748 -6.33 20.71 -27.22
C CYS A 748 -7.51 21.70 -27.11
N LEU A 749 -8.75 21.27 -27.40
CA LEU A 749 -9.94 22.13 -27.30
C LEU A 749 -10.15 22.66 -25.87
N LYS A 750 -9.78 21.87 -24.85
CA LYS A 750 -9.78 22.31 -23.44
C LYS A 750 -8.72 23.37 -23.13
N GLY A 751 -7.62 23.44 -23.88
CA GLY A 751 -6.57 24.46 -23.68
C GLY A 751 -6.67 25.67 -24.61
N ALA A 752 -7.21 25.50 -25.81
CA ALA A 752 -7.18 26.52 -26.85
C ALA A 752 -8.19 27.66 -26.62
N SER A 753 -7.81 28.85 -27.07
CA SER A 753 -8.64 30.06 -27.23
C SER A 753 -9.59 29.96 -28.43
N ASN A 754 -9.15 29.29 -29.50
CA ASN A 754 -9.91 29.13 -30.74
C ASN A 754 -9.94 27.65 -31.18
N PRO A 755 -11.13 27.01 -31.26
CA PRO A 755 -11.28 25.62 -31.70
C PRO A 755 -10.67 25.31 -33.07
N TRP A 756 -10.68 26.28 -33.99
CA TRP A 756 -10.11 26.13 -35.33
C TRP A 756 -8.60 25.86 -35.32
N GLY A 757 -7.88 26.33 -34.29
CA GLY A 757 -6.45 26.05 -34.14
C GLY A 757 -6.18 24.57 -33.89
N CYS A 758 -6.98 23.91 -33.06
CA CYS A 758 -6.86 22.48 -32.79
C CYS A 758 -7.21 21.63 -34.01
N GLN A 759 -8.27 22.01 -34.75
CA GLN A 759 -8.62 21.34 -36.00
C GLN A 759 -7.49 21.48 -37.04
N ASN A 760 -6.99 22.69 -37.24
CA ASN A 760 -5.90 22.94 -38.17
C ASN A 760 -4.65 22.14 -37.79
N CYS A 761 -4.28 22.11 -36.50
CA CYS A 761 -3.19 21.27 -35.99
C CYS A 761 -3.38 19.78 -36.30
N MET A 762 -4.60 19.26 -36.17
CA MET A 762 -4.91 17.87 -36.52
C MET A 762 -4.72 17.61 -38.03
N GLN A 763 -5.20 18.53 -38.87
CA GLN A 763 -5.10 18.43 -40.33
C GLN A 763 -3.65 18.49 -40.80
N VAL A 764 -2.90 19.52 -40.42
CA VAL A 764 -1.53 19.72 -40.90
C VAL A 764 -0.58 18.64 -40.39
N ALA A 765 -0.77 18.19 -39.15
CA ALA A 765 0.08 17.16 -38.59
C ALA A 765 -0.19 15.77 -39.20
N ASN A 766 -1.40 15.50 -39.69
CA ASN A 766 -1.68 14.27 -40.43
C ASN A 766 -0.99 14.21 -41.81
N ALA A 767 -0.55 15.35 -42.34
CA ALA A 767 0.09 15.46 -43.65
C ALA A 767 1.64 15.42 -43.62
N VAL A 768 2.26 15.32 -42.43
CA VAL A 768 3.73 15.31 -42.28
C VAL A 768 4.24 13.97 -41.77
N ALA A 769 5.49 13.62 -42.11
CA ALA A 769 6.08 12.31 -41.83
C ALA A 769 6.18 11.99 -40.32
N ASP A 770 6.31 13.00 -39.46
CA ASP A 770 6.44 12.88 -38.00
C ASP A 770 5.15 13.28 -37.26
N ALA A 771 3.99 12.86 -37.78
CA ALA A 771 2.65 13.28 -37.37
C ALA A 771 2.39 13.35 -35.85
N ALA A 772 2.93 12.42 -35.06
CA ALA A 772 2.76 12.43 -33.61
C ALA A 772 3.50 13.58 -32.93
N THR A 773 4.76 13.81 -33.31
CA THR A 773 5.59 14.91 -32.81
C THR A 773 5.08 16.25 -33.31
N ALA A 774 4.63 16.31 -34.56
CA ALA A 774 4.00 17.47 -35.17
C ALA A 774 2.71 17.87 -34.43
N ARG A 775 1.81 16.92 -34.13
CA ARG A 775 0.61 17.19 -33.33
C ARG A 775 0.95 17.70 -31.93
N ALA A 776 1.89 17.04 -31.24
CA ALA A 776 2.25 17.42 -29.89
C ALA A 776 2.80 18.87 -29.82
N PHE A 777 3.68 19.23 -30.76
CA PHE A 777 4.16 20.59 -30.90
C PHE A 777 3.02 21.57 -31.18
N CYS A 778 2.19 21.28 -32.20
CA CYS A 778 1.15 22.20 -32.63
C CYS A 778 0.13 22.44 -31.53
N PHE A 779 -0.29 21.40 -30.80
CA PHE A 779 -1.18 21.52 -29.63
C PHE A 779 -0.58 22.31 -28.50
N SER A 780 0.69 22.11 -28.18
CA SER A 780 1.40 22.95 -27.20
C SER A 780 1.40 24.42 -27.65
N CYS A 781 1.58 24.67 -28.94
CA CYS A 781 1.55 26.01 -29.52
C CYS A 781 0.16 26.66 -29.43
N VAL A 782 -0.90 26.02 -29.92
CA VAL A 782 -2.26 26.61 -29.92
C VAL A 782 -2.89 26.72 -28.52
N THR A 783 -2.35 26.01 -27.52
CA THR A 783 -2.80 26.12 -26.13
C THR A 783 -1.94 27.05 -25.29
N ASN A 784 -0.87 27.62 -25.86
CA ASN A 784 0.00 28.57 -25.15
C ASN A 784 -0.61 29.98 -25.18
N PRO A 785 -0.89 30.60 -24.02
CA PRO A 785 -1.42 31.96 -23.94
C PRO A 785 -0.56 33.02 -24.65
N ALA A 786 0.76 32.80 -24.75
CA ALA A 786 1.66 33.71 -25.46
C ALA A 786 1.39 33.80 -26.97
N TYR A 787 0.64 32.84 -27.54
CA TYR A 787 0.35 32.73 -28.97
C TYR A 787 -1.14 32.89 -29.29
N PHE A 788 -1.96 33.32 -28.33
CA PHE A 788 -3.39 33.56 -28.58
C PHE A 788 -3.58 34.66 -29.63
N GLY A 789 -4.49 34.42 -30.59
CA GLY A 789 -4.69 35.23 -31.79
C GLY A 789 -3.74 34.90 -32.95
N ARG A 790 -2.86 33.89 -32.80
CA ARG A 790 -1.91 33.40 -33.83
C ARG A 790 -1.96 31.89 -33.99
N GLU A 791 -3.09 31.27 -33.69
CA GLU A 791 -3.22 29.82 -33.68
C GLU A 791 -2.98 29.21 -35.08
N TRP A 792 -3.26 29.95 -36.16
CA TRP A 792 -2.92 29.56 -37.53
C TRP A 792 -1.40 29.49 -37.80
N ASP A 793 -0.61 30.36 -37.15
CA ASP A 793 0.86 30.33 -37.27
C ASP A 793 1.42 29.01 -36.74
N CYS A 794 0.79 28.43 -35.72
CA CYS A 794 1.17 27.13 -35.16
C CYS A 794 1.07 26.01 -36.19
N GLY A 795 -0.02 25.98 -36.97
CA GLY A 795 -0.21 24.99 -38.02
C GLY A 795 0.72 25.18 -39.20
N ASP A 796 0.89 26.43 -39.64
CA ASP A 796 1.86 26.81 -40.68
C ASP A 796 3.28 26.34 -40.35
N CYS A 797 3.75 26.66 -39.14
CA CYS A 797 5.07 26.25 -38.68
C CYS A 797 5.17 24.72 -38.59
N THR A 798 4.10 24.05 -38.14
CA THR A 798 4.05 22.58 -38.06
C THR A 798 4.14 21.92 -39.43
N GLN A 799 3.46 22.48 -40.44
CA GLN A 799 3.47 21.96 -41.80
C GLN A 799 4.80 22.21 -42.52
N LYS A 800 5.40 23.38 -42.31
CA LYS A 800 6.58 23.84 -43.07
C LYS A 800 7.89 23.21 -42.59
N TYR A 801 7.98 22.82 -41.32
CA TYR A 801 9.22 22.35 -40.71
C TYR A 801 9.08 20.93 -40.16
N THR A 802 10.16 20.15 -40.29
CA THR A 802 10.19 18.72 -39.95
C THR A 802 10.78 18.44 -38.57
N THR A 803 11.44 19.42 -37.93
CA THR A 803 12.01 19.27 -36.59
C THR A 803 11.29 20.14 -35.57
N ALA A 804 11.21 19.67 -34.32
CA ALA A 804 10.60 20.44 -33.23
C ALA A 804 11.34 21.77 -32.94
N ALA A 805 12.67 21.79 -33.13
CA ALA A 805 13.48 22.99 -32.95
C ALA A 805 13.14 24.06 -33.99
N ASP A 806 13.01 23.68 -35.26
CA ASP A 806 12.68 24.61 -36.35
C ASP A 806 11.24 25.12 -36.24
N ARG A 807 10.30 24.25 -35.83
CA ARG A 807 8.91 24.65 -35.55
C ARG A 807 8.83 25.68 -34.43
N THR A 808 9.62 25.49 -33.37
CA THR A 808 9.73 26.44 -32.25
C THR A 808 10.34 27.76 -32.72
N ALA A 809 11.45 27.70 -33.47
CA ALA A 809 12.11 28.88 -34.01
C ALA A 809 11.19 29.69 -34.95
N CYS A 810 10.39 29.01 -35.77
CA CYS A 810 9.37 29.62 -36.62
C CYS A 810 8.34 30.41 -35.81
N MET A 811 7.81 29.83 -34.73
CA MET A 811 6.84 30.52 -33.87
C MET A 811 7.46 31.72 -33.14
N THR A 812 8.67 31.57 -32.60
CA THR A 812 9.39 32.66 -31.95
C THR A 812 9.63 33.83 -32.92
N ALA A 813 9.97 33.54 -34.19
CA ALA A 813 10.14 34.55 -35.22
C ALA A 813 8.83 35.29 -35.54
N ARG A 814 7.71 34.57 -35.72
CA ARG A 814 6.41 35.18 -36.06
C ARG A 814 5.87 36.09 -34.95
N VAL A 815 6.13 35.76 -33.69
CA VAL A 815 5.78 36.62 -32.54
C VAL A 815 6.71 37.85 -32.45
N GLY A 816 8.01 37.68 -32.71
CA GLY A 816 8.99 38.76 -32.70
C GLY A 816 8.80 39.84 -33.78
N VAL A 817 8.17 39.49 -34.91
CA VAL A 817 7.93 40.44 -36.02
C VAL A 817 6.87 41.50 -35.68
N SER A 818 5.90 41.20 -34.80
CA SER A 818 4.88 42.20 -34.40
C SER A 818 5.31 43.15 -33.28
N GLY A 819 6.33 42.79 -32.48
CA GLY A 819 6.95 43.74 -31.55
C GLY A 819 7.57 44.95 -32.25
N ARG A 820 7.98 44.81 -33.52
CA ARG A 820 8.50 45.93 -34.33
C ARG A 820 7.42 46.77 -35.02
N ARG A 821 6.16 46.32 -35.10
CA ARG A 821 5.05 47.12 -35.63
C ARG A 821 4.27 47.87 -34.55
N LEU A 822 4.27 47.39 -33.30
CA LEU A 822 3.60 48.08 -32.18
C LEU A 822 4.41 49.25 -31.60
N LEU A 823 5.73 49.34 -31.87
CA LEU A 823 6.57 50.50 -31.52
C LEU A 823 6.50 51.66 -32.53
N ARG A 824 5.54 51.65 -33.47
CA ARG A 824 5.31 52.77 -34.42
C ARG A 824 3.87 53.32 -34.44
N ALA A 825 2.99 52.89 -33.54
CA ALA A 825 1.67 53.50 -33.40
C ALA A 825 1.07 53.27 -32.00
N LYS A 826 1.68 53.89 -30.98
CA LYS A 826 1.06 54.63 -29.86
C LYS A 826 2.11 54.92 -28.80
#